data_AF-A0A818UEI3-F1
#
_entry.id   AF-A0A818UEI3-F1
#
_cell.length_a   1.000
_cell.length_b   1.000
_cell.length_c   1.000
_cell.angle_alpha   90.00
_cell.angle_beta   90.00
_cell.angle_gamma   90.00
#
_symmetry.space_group_name_H-M   'P 1'
#
loop_
_entity.id
_entity.type
_entity.pdbx_description
1 polymer ?
#
loop_
_entity_poly.entity_id
_entity_poly.type
_entity_poly.pdbx_seq_one_letter_code
_entity_poly.pdbx_strand_id
1 'polypeptide(L)'
;MDTDLAYCLERFIDDQIELIDQNLETIEQNEAHEYAKIDELMLSENPTTTATTTEATPISQSTHEEDAAIVQRFVSDLLDTVNNDSAASSPNDLKDSLDELRSELTKQIDECMEFIVRIRKLARPILGSTNFVTQCREFTNRLSAEKKSEKNFTDLCQIIETSDFRSVVENIQNWWKETYGSSINEIIHLNKRYNPGINNNDMVILPPRCSIILCAKRIISIRNMESNADSRKHDIVCEFVREIQSIDDINRQEISADDLIVQLDNSDINSAIEFANNWLSKRDAIRDKQKEEEQYEKARREVKAEFNRQRIAQDAKKLALAALLRRLAIGSTNTNQFDEKLKATVDNQKEKGHIPIITGDIREPSALLIPDGNIRITRVESGSVIVIGYVMPPYGKNVIEGLNGNARDSAARIEAVRQSCSSYNGQVESITLGDFGLSIDHKLMDPAWNRKYLWSPEDPEKGEYWKRSLNRGGRPYFCPSGWKRYGVKVAENDKEFDARWGNWYIAYHGTRSEYATNILTSGLRMSTTGCFYEKGVPRVYLSPSIEYCAHPRYAKPWIKTDENGKIRWFQLVFQCRVNPDSIKKIQYETLINDKYKNSVTVDPNFDNNELEWIIPGKEGVYYIKDDIICYGIMMRICDVDPKYLPASKWWQYTFRD
;
A
#
# COMPACT_ATOMS: atom_id res chain seq x y z
N MET A 1 -64.54 35.32 -36.51
CA MET A 1 -64.21 34.27 -37.50
C MET A 1 -65.53 33.74 -38.03
N ASP A 2 -65.67 33.55 -39.35
CA ASP A 2 -66.86 32.92 -39.94
C ASP A 2 -66.95 31.46 -39.47
N THR A 3 -68.15 30.95 -39.22
CA THR A 3 -68.45 29.55 -38.88
C THR A 3 -67.85 28.56 -39.88
N ASP A 4 -67.85 28.88 -41.17
CA ASP A 4 -67.28 28.00 -42.20
C ASP A 4 -65.76 27.90 -42.08
N LEU A 5 -65.08 29.01 -41.80
CA LEU A 5 -63.64 29.04 -41.60
C LEU A 5 -63.24 28.30 -40.31
N ALA A 6 -64.04 28.41 -39.26
CA ALA A 6 -63.83 27.67 -38.02
C ALA A 6 -63.97 26.15 -38.24
N TYR A 7 -64.96 25.72 -39.02
CA TYR A 7 -65.15 24.31 -39.39
C TYR A 7 -64.00 23.76 -40.23
N CYS A 8 -63.53 24.51 -41.23
CA CYS A 8 -62.38 24.10 -42.05
C CYS A 8 -61.09 23.99 -41.23
N LEU A 9 -60.84 24.93 -40.30
CA LEU A 9 -59.69 24.86 -39.41
C LEU A 9 -59.79 23.68 -38.46
N GLU A 10 -60.97 23.41 -37.89
CA GLU A 10 -61.18 22.26 -37.02
C GLU A 10 -60.85 20.94 -37.74
N ARG A 11 -61.39 20.74 -38.95
CA ARG A 11 -61.10 19.56 -39.76
C ARG A 11 -59.64 19.42 -40.12
N PHE A 12 -58.99 20.51 -40.52
CA PHE A 12 -57.56 20.50 -40.81
C PHE A 12 -56.74 20.05 -39.60
N ILE A 13 -57.07 20.50 -38.38
CA ILE A 13 -56.35 20.03 -37.20
C ILE A 13 -56.63 18.57 -36.91
N ASP A 14 -57.87 18.11 -37.02
CA ASP A 14 -58.18 16.71 -36.78
C ASP A 14 -57.36 15.81 -37.73
N ASP A 15 -57.29 16.17 -39.01
CA ASP A 15 -56.46 15.47 -40.01
C ASP A 15 -54.96 15.52 -39.65
N GLN A 16 -54.46 16.65 -39.13
CA GLN A 16 -53.06 16.76 -38.70
C GLN A 16 -52.77 15.96 -37.42
N ILE A 17 -53.71 15.89 -36.47
CA ILE A 17 -53.58 15.08 -35.25
C ILE A 17 -53.54 13.61 -35.62
N GLU A 18 -54.45 13.16 -36.48
CA GLU A 18 -54.49 11.78 -37.00
C GLU A 18 -53.18 11.40 -37.69
N LEU A 19 -52.63 12.30 -38.52
CA LEU A 19 -51.33 12.08 -39.16
C LEU A 19 -50.19 11.95 -38.14
N ILE A 20 -50.22 12.71 -37.04
CA ILE A 20 -49.20 12.59 -35.98
C ILE A 20 -49.37 11.28 -35.20
N ASP A 21 -50.61 10.84 -34.94
CA ASP A 21 -50.88 9.53 -34.32
C ASP A 21 -50.36 8.37 -35.19
N GLN A 22 -50.62 8.39 -36.49
CA GLN A 22 -50.07 7.39 -37.43
C GLN A 22 -48.52 7.38 -37.43
N ASN A 23 -47.90 8.57 -37.32
CA ASN A 23 -46.44 8.66 -37.19
C ASN A 23 -45.93 8.06 -35.88
N LEU A 24 -46.66 8.23 -34.76
CA LEU A 24 -46.29 7.64 -33.47
C LEU A 24 -46.38 6.11 -33.51
N GLU A 25 -47.43 5.54 -34.11
CA GLU A 25 -47.55 4.08 -34.32
C GLU A 25 -46.39 3.54 -35.16
N THR A 26 -46.02 4.26 -36.22
CA THR A 26 -44.87 3.90 -37.06
C THR A 26 -43.55 3.92 -36.27
N ILE A 27 -43.36 4.91 -35.38
CA ILE A 27 -42.19 5.00 -34.49
C ILE A 27 -42.13 3.80 -33.55
N GLU A 28 -43.26 3.36 -32.99
CA GLU A 28 -43.32 2.17 -32.11
C GLU A 28 -42.99 0.87 -32.85
N GLN A 29 -43.52 0.70 -34.06
CA GLN A 29 -43.21 -0.47 -34.91
C GLN A 29 -41.72 -0.52 -35.28
N ASN A 30 -41.14 0.64 -35.63
CA ASN A 30 -39.72 0.74 -35.95
C ASN A 30 -38.83 0.49 -34.71
N GLU A 31 -39.24 0.97 -33.53
CA GLU A 31 -38.54 0.69 -32.26
C GLU A 31 -38.52 -0.82 -31.98
N ALA A 32 -39.66 -1.50 -32.11
CA ALA A 32 -39.76 -2.95 -31.93
C ALA A 32 -38.91 -3.72 -32.96
N HIS A 33 -38.85 -3.26 -34.20
CA HIS A 33 -38.02 -3.87 -35.24
C HIS A 33 -36.52 -3.78 -34.93
N GLU A 34 -36.04 -2.61 -34.48
CA GLU A 34 -34.63 -2.44 -34.10
C GLU A 34 -34.25 -3.26 -32.86
N TYR A 35 -35.14 -3.40 -31.87
CA TYR A 35 -34.90 -4.32 -30.75
C TYR A 35 -34.79 -5.78 -31.23
N ALA A 36 -35.69 -6.23 -32.10
CA ALA A 36 -35.63 -7.60 -32.63
C ALA A 36 -34.32 -7.89 -33.37
N LYS A 37 -33.78 -6.89 -34.08
CA LYS A 37 -32.48 -7.00 -34.76
C LYS A 37 -31.31 -7.10 -33.78
N ILE A 38 -31.33 -6.35 -32.68
CA ILE A 38 -30.32 -6.47 -31.61
C ILE A 38 -30.39 -7.86 -30.97
N ASP A 39 -31.60 -8.37 -30.74
CA ASP A 39 -31.81 -9.69 -30.13
C ASP A 39 -31.37 -10.83 -31.07
N GLU A 40 -31.62 -10.71 -32.38
CA GLU A 40 -31.15 -11.66 -33.38
C GLU A 40 -29.62 -11.69 -33.47
N LEU A 41 -28.95 -10.53 -33.40
CA LEU A 41 -27.49 -10.45 -33.33
C LEU A 41 -26.96 -11.15 -32.08
N MET A 42 -27.53 -10.86 -30.91
CA MET A 42 -27.16 -11.49 -29.64
C MET A 42 -27.28 -13.03 -29.68
N LEU A 43 -28.35 -13.55 -30.30
CA LEU A 43 -28.57 -14.98 -30.46
C LEU A 43 -27.62 -15.62 -31.49
N SER A 44 -27.25 -14.89 -32.54
CA SER A 44 -26.36 -15.40 -33.60
C SER A 44 -24.91 -15.55 -33.14
N GLU A 45 -24.45 -14.68 -32.23
CA GLU A 45 -23.08 -14.70 -31.70
C GLU A 45 -22.91 -15.71 -30.54
N ASN A 46 -23.99 -16.03 -29.81
CA ASN A 46 -23.95 -16.93 -28.64
C ASN A 46 -25.01 -18.07 -28.69
N PRO A 47 -24.91 -19.02 -29.64
CA PRO A 47 -25.94 -20.05 -29.88
C PRO A 47 -26.10 -21.09 -28.75
N THR A 48 -25.23 -21.11 -27.74
CA THR A 48 -25.17 -22.18 -26.73
C THR A 48 -25.84 -21.83 -25.39
N THR A 49 -26.36 -20.62 -25.22
CA THR A 49 -26.92 -20.17 -23.93
C THR A 49 -28.42 -20.42 -23.86
N THR A 50 -28.85 -21.66 -23.60
CA THR A 50 -30.26 -21.94 -23.30
C THR A 50 -30.66 -21.37 -21.94
N ALA A 51 -31.75 -20.60 -21.93
CA ALA A 51 -32.22 -19.74 -20.86
C ALA A 51 -32.37 -20.43 -19.49
N THR A 52 -31.41 -20.16 -18.61
CA THR A 52 -31.62 -20.15 -17.15
C THR A 52 -31.05 -18.83 -16.63
N THR A 53 -31.77 -17.74 -16.87
CA THR A 53 -31.52 -16.43 -16.24
C THR A 53 -31.82 -16.53 -14.76
N THR A 54 -30.85 -17.02 -13.99
CA THR A 54 -30.75 -16.68 -12.58
C THR A 54 -30.26 -15.24 -12.52
N GLU A 55 -30.98 -14.37 -11.80
CA GLU A 55 -30.57 -13.00 -11.53
C GLU A 55 -29.23 -13.04 -10.76
N ALA A 56 -28.12 -13.05 -11.49
CA ALA A 56 -26.81 -13.04 -10.90
C ALA A 56 -26.59 -11.67 -10.27
N THR A 57 -26.41 -11.66 -8.95
CA THR A 57 -25.98 -10.48 -8.19
C THR A 57 -24.78 -9.84 -8.89
N PRO A 58 -24.73 -8.52 -9.08
CA PRO A 58 -23.58 -7.86 -9.71
C PRO A 58 -22.33 -8.13 -8.88
N ILE A 59 -21.51 -9.08 -9.34
CA ILE A 59 -20.24 -9.43 -8.72
C ILE A 59 -19.29 -8.26 -9.00
N SER A 60 -18.68 -7.71 -7.95
CA SER A 60 -17.61 -6.72 -8.06
C SER A 60 -16.41 -7.39 -8.74
N GLN A 61 -16.27 -7.24 -10.05
CA GLN A 61 -15.16 -7.85 -10.79
C GLN A 61 -13.91 -6.97 -10.75
N SER A 62 -12.77 -7.59 -10.43
CA SER A 62 -11.42 -7.02 -10.59
C SER A 62 -11.05 -6.90 -12.07
N THR A 63 -10.09 -6.03 -12.37
CA THR A 63 -9.61 -5.82 -13.76
C THR A 63 -8.65 -6.94 -14.19
N HIS A 64 -8.40 -7.05 -15.50
CA HIS A 64 -7.45 -8.03 -16.04
C HIS A 64 -6.06 -7.84 -15.44
N GLU A 65 -5.64 -6.59 -15.29
CA GLU A 65 -4.35 -6.23 -14.74
C GLU A 65 -4.20 -6.65 -13.28
N GLU A 66 -5.27 -6.56 -12.47
CA GLU A 66 -5.26 -7.00 -11.08
C GLU A 66 -5.13 -8.53 -10.97
N ASP A 67 -5.92 -9.28 -11.76
CA ASP A 67 -5.86 -10.74 -11.77
C ASP A 67 -4.53 -11.25 -12.33
N ALA A 68 -4.04 -10.64 -13.41
CA ALA A 68 -2.76 -10.95 -14.00
C ALA A 68 -1.61 -10.65 -13.04
N ALA A 69 -1.70 -9.58 -12.24
CA ALA A 69 -0.71 -9.27 -11.22
C ALA A 69 -0.67 -10.33 -10.11
N ILE A 70 -1.83 -10.85 -9.68
CA ILE A 70 -1.91 -11.96 -8.72
C ILE A 70 -1.22 -13.21 -9.27
N VAL A 71 -1.55 -13.61 -10.51
CA VAL A 71 -0.95 -14.78 -11.15
C VAL A 71 0.54 -14.59 -11.40
N GLN A 72 0.96 -13.44 -11.90
CA GLN A 72 2.38 -13.15 -12.15
C GLN A 72 3.21 -13.19 -10.86
N ARG A 73 2.69 -12.64 -9.76
CA ARG A 73 3.36 -12.72 -8.46
C ARG A 73 3.48 -14.16 -8.00
N PHE A 74 2.38 -14.93 -8.04
CA PHE A 74 2.40 -16.35 -7.67
C PHE A 74 3.42 -17.16 -8.49
N VAL A 75 3.43 -16.97 -9.81
CA VAL A 75 4.39 -17.62 -10.72
C VAL A 75 5.82 -17.18 -10.41
N SER A 76 6.06 -15.88 -10.20
CA SER A 76 7.38 -15.35 -9.87
C SER A 76 7.89 -15.92 -8.55
N ASP A 77 7.04 -15.95 -7.52
CA ASP A 77 7.41 -16.41 -6.19
C ASP A 77 7.71 -17.93 -6.19
N LEU A 78 6.92 -18.73 -6.93
CA LEU A 78 7.19 -20.17 -7.12
C LEU A 78 8.46 -20.43 -7.94
N LEU A 79 8.74 -19.66 -8.99
CA LEU A 79 9.99 -19.83 -9.74
C LEU A 79 11.19 -19.38 -8.92
N ASP A 80 11.02 -18.37 -8.07
CA ASP A 80 12.05 -17.95 -7.13
C ASP A 80 12.35 -19.01 -6.08
N THR A 81 11.40 -19.86 -5.66
CA THR A 81 11.75 -21.00 -4.80
C THR A 81 12.67 -21.97 -5.55
N VAL A 82 12.38 -22.32 -6.80
CA VAL A 82 13.25 -23.19 -7.63
C VAL A 82 14.65 -22.60 -7.84
N ASN A 83 14.71 -21.31 -8.15
CA ASN A 83 15.98 -20.62 -8.41
C ASN A 83 16.81 -20.47 -7.13
N ASN A 84 16.16 -20.29 -5.98
CA ASN A 84 16.85 -20.26 -4.70
C ASN A 84 17.24 -21.67 -4.23
N ASP A 85 16.45 -22.69 -4.52
CA ASP A 85 16.73 -24.09 -4.17
C ASP A 85 17.85 -24.67 -5.02
N SER A 86 17.99 -24.23 -6.28
CA SER A 86 19.14 -24.60 -7.12
C SER A 86 20.45 -23.89 -6.72
N ALA A 87 20.36 -22.79 -5.96
CA ALA A 87 21.50 -22.15 -5.30
C ALA A 87 21.68 -22.65 -3.85
N ALA A 88 20.67 -23.32 -3.29
CA ALA A 88 20.74 -23.95 -1.99
C ALA A 88 21.62 -25.19 -2.11
N SER A 89 22.41 -25.39 -1.06
CA SER A 89 23.51 -26.32 -0.93
C SER A 89 23.28 -27.64 -1.66
N SER A 90 24.19 -27.99 -2.58
CA SER A 90 24.18 -29.30 -3.24
C SER A 90 24.07 -30.40 -2.17
N PRO A 91 23.46 -31.57 -2.43
CA PRO A 91 23.57 -32.72 -1.53
C PRO A 91 25.02 -33.06 -1.13
N ASN A 92 26.00 -32.62 -1.93
CA ASN A 92 27.41 -32.66 -1.59
C ASN A 92 27.81 -31.74 -0.43
N ASP A 93 27.19 -30.59 -0.25
CA ASP A 93 27.57 -29.59 0.77
C ASP A 93 27.25 -30.08 2.19
N LEU A 94 26.17 -30.84 2.38
CA LEU A 94 25.88 -31.48 3.67
C LEU A 94 26.94 -32.54 3.98
N LYS A 95 27.26 -33.37 2.99
CA LYS A 95 28.29 -34.40 3.12
C LYS A 95 29.66 -33.79 3.40
N ASP A 96 30.05 -32.76 2.65
CA ASP A 96 31.32 -32.04 2.80
C ASP A 96 31.39 -31.36 4.17
N SER A 97 30.28 -30.80 4.67
CA SER A 97 30.21 -30.22 6.01
C SER A 97 30.33 -31.27 7.12
N LEU A 98 29.79 -32.47 6.93
CA LEU A 98 29.95 -33.61 7.84
C LEU A 98 31.38 -34.15 7.83
N ASP A 99 32.02 -34.23 6.67
CA ASP A 99 33.41 -34.64 6.52
C ASP A 99 34.37 -33.60 7.16
N GLU A 100 34.07 -32.30 7.01
CA GLU A 100 34.80 -31.22 7.68
C GLU A 100 34.62 -31.28 9.20
N LEU A 101 33.40 -31.52 9.70
CA LEU A 101 33.13 -31.70 11.13
C LEU A 101 33.95 -32.87 11.69
N ARG A 102 34.01 -33.99 10.97
CA ARG A 102 34.81 -35.18 11.35
C ARG A 102 36.29 -34.84 11.44
N SER A 103 36.80 -34.08 10.46
CA SER A 103 38.20 -33.63 10.42
C SER A 103 38.53 -32.71 11.61
N GLU A 104 37.68 -31.71 11.89
CA GLU A 104 37.90 -30.77 13.00
C GLU A 104 37.76 -31.42 14.37
N LEU A 105 36.85 -32.40 14.53
CA LEU A 105 36.79 -33.22 15.75
C LEU A 105 38.09 -34.00 15.97
N THR A 106 38.60 -34.64 14.92
CA THR A 106 39.86 -35.41 14.96
C THR A 106 41.03 -34.51 15.35
N LYS A 107 41.12 -33.33 14.76
CA LYS A 107 42.13 -32.32 15.05
C LYS A 107 42.07 -31.83 16.49
N GLN A 108 40.88 -31.54 17.02
CA GLN A 108 40.74 -31.10 18.41
C GLN A 108 41.18 -32.18 19.41
N ILE A 109 40.90 -33.45 19.11
CA ILE A 109 41.38 -34.59 19.92
C ILE A 109 42.91 -34.67 19.86
N ASP A 110 43.52 -34.46 18.69
CA ASP A 110 44.98 -34.41 18.53
C ASP A 110 45.62 -33.28 19.35
N GLU A 111 45.06 -32.07 19.30
CA GLU A 111 45.52 -30.93 20.09
C GLU A 111 45.44 -31.22 21.60
N CYS A 112 44.37 -31.90 22.04
CA CYS A 112 44.26 -32.35 23.43
C CYS A 112 45.36 -33.37 23.78
N MET A 113 45.61 -34.37 22.94
CA MET A 113 46.68 -35.35 23.17
C MET A 113 48.05 -34.69 23.24
N GLU A 114 48.36 -33.76 22.35
CA GLU A 114 49.62 -33.02 22.36
C GLU A 114 49.80 -32.21 23.64
N PHE A 115 48.73 -31.55 24.10
CA PHE A 115 48.71 -30.84 25.37
C PHE A 115 49.02 -31.76 26.56
N ILE A 116 48.37 -32.94 26.64
CA ILE A 116 48.62 -33.93 27.69
C ILE A 116 50.06 -34.49 27.63
N VAL A 117 50.58 -34.75 26.44
CA VAL A 117 51.97 -35.19 26.25
C VAL A 117 52.96 -34.12 26.71
N ARG A 118 52.68 -32.84 26.43
CA ARG A 118 53.51 -31.71 26.85
C ARG A 118 53.59 -31.60 28.37
N ILE A 119 52.46 -31.57 29.06
CA ILE A 119 52.45 -31.48 30.54
C ILE A 119 53.11 -32.70 31.19
N ARG A 120 52.92 -33.91 30.62
CA ARG A 120 53.60 -35.13 31.06
C ARG A 120 55.12 -35.01 30.97
N LYS A 121 55.65 -34.47 29.86
CA LYS A 121 57.10 -34.26 29.66
C LYS A 121 57.67 -33.29 30.70
N LEU A 122 56.94 -32.23 31.03
CA LEU A 122 57.36 -31.23 32.02
C LEU A 122 57.36 -31.76 33.45
N ALA A 123 56.46 -32.68 33.80
CA ALA A 123 56.42 -33.28 35.13
C ALA A 123 57.47 -34.39 35.37
N ARG A 124 57.97 -35.04 34.30
CA ARG A 124 58.89 -36.19 34.38
C ARG A 124 60.13 -36.01 35.28
N PRO A 125 60.83 -34.85 35.30
CA PRO A 125 62.03 -34.68 36.13
C PRO A 125 61.71 -34.42 37.62
N ILE A 126 60.44 -34.20 37.99
CA ILE A 126 60.05 -33.83 39.36
C ILE A 126 59.85 -35.10 40.20
N LEU A 127 60.48 -35.15 41.38
CA LEU A 127 60.35 -36.27 42.32
C LEU A 127 58.88 -36.44 42.76
N GLY A 128 58.38 -37.69 42.73
CA GLY A 128 57.00 -38.02 43.10
C GLY A 128 55.97 -37.90 41.97
N SER A 129 56.36 -37.53 40.75
CA SER A 129 55.42 -37.39 39.62
C SER A 129 55.01 -38.71 38.93
N THR A 130 55.54 -39.86 39.35
CA THR A 130 55.33 -41.16 38.66
C THR A 130 53.85 -41.50 38.44
N ASN A 131 53.01 -41.29 39.45
CA ASN A 131 51.57 -41.54 39.34
C ASN A 131 50.91 -40.63 38.28
N PHE A 132 51.24 -39.33 38.31
CA PHE A 132 50.77 -38.38 37.31
C PHE A 132 51.21 -38.75 35.88
N VAL A 133 52.47 -39.15 35.69
CA VAL A 133 52.99 -39.58 34.39
C VAL A 133 52.26 -40.82 33.87
N THR A 134 51.91 -41.76 34.74
CA THR A 134 51.10 -42.94 34.41
C THR A 134 49.70 -42.53 33.98
N GLN A 135 49.01 -41.67 34.74
CA GLN A 135 47.67 -41.19 34.38
C GLN A 135 47.64 -40.42 33.06
N CYS A 136 48.63 -39.56 32.78
CA CYS A 136 48.73 -38.90 31.47
C CYS A 136 48.91 -39.91 30.33
N ARG A 137 49.65 -41.01 30.55
CA ARG A 137 49.84 -42.07 29.54
C ARG A 137 48.54 -42.82 29.29
N GLU A 138 47.86 -43.25 30.35
CA GLU A 138 46.57 -43.93 30.26
C GLU A 138 45.54 -43.07 29.54
N PHE A 139 45.46 -41.77 29.88
CA PHE A 139 44.55 -40.86 29.23
C PHE A 139 44.89 -40.62 27.74
N THR A 140 46.18 -40.48 27.40
CA THR A 140 46.62 -40.39 25.99
C THR A 140 46.25 -41.65 25.20
N ASN A 141 46.40 -42.84 25.80
CA ASN A 141 46.01 -44.09 25.17
C ASN A 141 44.50 -44.16 24.93
N ARG A 142 43.70 -43.67 25.89
CA ARG A 142 42.24 -43.58 25.73
C ARG A 142 41.85 -42.63 24.60
N LEU A 143 42.39 -41.41 24.58
CA LEU A 143 42.15 -40.46 23.48
C LEU A 143 42.55 -41.03 22.12
N SER A 144 43.66 -41.78 22.04
CA SER A 144 44.08 -42.43 20.81
C SER A 144 43.14 -43.56 20.35
N ALA A 145 42.47 -44.23 21.29
CA ALA A 145 41.45 -45.23 20.97
C ALA A 145 40.14 -44.56 20.52
N GLU A 146 39.74 -43.50 21.23
CA GLU A 146 38.55 -42.68 20.93
C GLU A 146 38.67 -41.95 19.59
N LYS A 147 39.86 -41.46 19.21
CA LYS A 147 40.14 -40.88 17.89
C LYS A 147 39.81 -41.85 16.74
N LYS A 148 39.96 -43.16 16.98
CA LYS A 148 39.66 -44.21 15.98
C LYS A 148 38.21 -44.70 16.08
N SER A 149 37.47 -44.26 17.09
CA SER A 149 36.09 -44.69 17.32
C SER A 149 35.14 -43.80 16.54
N GLU A 150 34.35 -44.41 15.66
CA GLU A 150 33.26 -43.72 14.97
C GLU A 150 32.19 -43.21 15.95
N LYS A 151 32.09 -43.83 17.14
CA LYS A 151 31.09 -43.54 18.15
C LYS A 151 31.01 -42.06 18.50
N ASN A 152 32.14 -41.40 18.76
CA ASN A 152 32.14 -40.01 19.19
C ASN A 152 31.68 -39.06 18.07
N PHE A 153 31.95 -39.40 16.81
CA PHE A 153 31.41 -38.66 15.66
C PHE A 153 29.90 -38.90 15.52
N THR A 154 29.44 -40.14 15.66
CA THR A 154 28.02 -40.48 15.63
C THR A 154 27.23 -39.76 16.73
N ASP A 155 27.72 -39.76 17.97
CA ASP A 155 27.07 -39.08 19.11
C ASP A 155 26.96 -37.57 18.83
N LEU A 156 28.01 -36.96 18.26
CA LEU A 156 28.01 -35.54 17.88
C LEU A 156 27.00 -35.24 16.76
N CYS A 157 26.92 -36.09 15.73
CA CYS A 157 25.91 -35.96 14.68
C CYS A 157 24.49 -36.04 15.24
N GLN A 158 24.22 -36.97 16.16
CA GLN A 158 22.91 -37.10 16.80
C GLN A 158 22.53 -35.84 17.61
N ILE A 159 23.50 -35.22 18.29
CA ILE A 159 23.28 -33.94 18.98
C ILE A 159 22.91 -32.84 17.97
N ILE A 160 23.63 -32.75 16.85
CA ILE A 160 23.34 -31.78 15.79
C ILE A 160 21.97 -32.05 15.16
N GLU A 161 21.61 -33.33 14.99
CA GLU A 161 20.33 -33.76 14.43
C GLU A 161 19.13 -33.29 15.26
N THR A 162 19.27 -33.34 16.58
CA THR A 162 18.22 -33.05 17.56
C THR A 162 18.23 -31.62 18.12
N SER A 163 19.28 -30.85 17.84
CA SER A 163 19.42 -29.46 18.31
C SER A 163 18.85 -28.45 17.31
N ASP A 164 18.37 -27.33 17.84
CA ASP A 164 18.10 -26.13 17.05
C ASP A 164 19.33 -25.20 17.01
N PHE A 165 19.24 -24.13 16.22
CA PHE A 165 20.36 -23.20 16.02
C PHE A 165 20.82 -22.47 17.30
N ARG A 166 19.92 -22.26 18.27
CA ARG A 166 20.21 -21.60 19.55
C ARG A 166 20.80 -22.57 20.57
N SER A 167 20.30 -23.81 20.61
CA SER A 167 20.71 -24.83 21.58
C SER A 167 21.96 -25.62 21.18
N VAL A 168 22.30 -25.69 19.89
CA VAL A 168 23.43 -26.51 19.40
C VAL A 168 24.77 -26.21 20.06
N VAL A 169 25.04 -24.93 20.38
CA VAL A 169 26.30 -24.51 21.01
C VAL A 169 26.43 -25.13 22.40
N GLU A 170 25.39 -24.99 23.21
CA GLU A 170 25.36 -25.49 24.58
C GLU A 170 25.41 -27.03 24.61
N ASN A 171 24.63 -27.68 23.74
CA ASN A 171 24.58 -29.14 23.67
C ASN A 171 25.95 -29.75 23.29
N ILE A 172 26.63 -29.17 22.29
CA ILE A 172 27.98 -29.62 21.90
C ILE A 172 29.01 -29.37 23.01
N GLN A 173 28.93 -28.22 23.68
CA GLN A 173 29.83 -27.91 24.79
C GLN A 173 29.64 -28.86 25.97
N ASN A 174 28.39 -29.19 26.31
CA ASN A 174 28.06 -30.15 27.36
C ASN A 174 28.57 -31.55 27.01
N TRP A 175 28.30 -32.01 25.78
CA TRP A 175 28.82 -33.28 25.29
C TRP A 175 30.35 -33.34 25.33
N TRP A 176 31.05 -32.28 24.89
CA TRP A 176 32.51 -32.21 24.94
C TRP A 176 33.03 -32.31 26.37
N LYS A 177 32.39 -31.59 27.29
CA LYS A 177 32.75 -31.57 28.71
C LYS A 177 32.56 -32.94 29.37
N GLU A 178 31.48 -33.63 29.06
CA GLU A 178 31.18 -34.98 29.55
C GLU A 178 32.13 -36.02 28.95
N THR A 179 32.36 -35.95 27.64
CA THR A 179 33.17 -36.92 26.90
C THR A 179 34.66 -36.78 27.20
N TYR A 180 35.20 -35.56 27.16
CA TYR A 180 36.64 -35.31 27.29
C TYR A 180 36.97 -34.36 28.45
N GLY A 181 36.22 -33.27 28.58
CA GLY A 181 36.57 -32.14 29.45
C GLY A 181 36.76 -32.53 30.91
N SER A 182 35.94 -33.42 31.46
CA SER A 182 36.04 -33.86 32.86
C SER A 182 37.38 -34.52 33.18
N SER A 183 37.87 -35.38 32.28
CA SER A 183 39.17 -36.04 32.44
C SER A 183 40.35 -35.13 32.13
N ILE A 184 40.22 -34.24 31.14
CA ILE A 184 41.22 -33.19 30.87
C ILE A 184 41.39 -32.31 32.11
N ASN A 185 40.28 -31.91 32.73
CA ASN A 185 40.27 -31.08 33.92
C ASN A 185 40.94 -31.79 35.11
N GLU A 186 40.68 -33.09 35.32
CA GLU A 186 41.37 -33.88 36.36
C GLU A 186 42.89 -33.87 36.16
N ILE A 187 43.36 -34.10 34.93
CA ILE A 187 44.79 -34.04 34.61
C ILE A 187 45.36 -32.63 34.82
N ILE A 188 44.65 -31.57 34.43
CA ILE A 188 45.07 -30.18 34.69
C ILE A 188 45.18 -29.92 36.20
N HIS A 189 44.22 -30.40 37.00
CA HIS A 189 44.25 -30.26 38.45
C HIS A 189 45.45 -30.95 39.08
N LEU A 190 45.76 -32.18 38.67
CA LEU A 190 46.96 -32.89 39.13
C LEU A 190 48.24 -32.18 38.68
N ASN A 191 48.27 -31.65 37.46
CA ASN A 191 49.40 -30.92 36.91
C ASN A 191 49.73 -29.67 37.72
N LYS A 192 48.77 -29.00 38.38
CA LYS A 192 49.02 -27.80 39.21
C LYS A 192 50.06 -28.04 40.32
N ARG A 193 50.20 -29.27 40.81
CA ARG A 193 51.22 -29.64 41.81
C ARG A 193 52.64 -29.64 41.26
N TYR A 194 52.79 -29.78 39.95
CA TYR A 194 54.07 -29.94 39.26
C TYR A 194 54.42 -28.72 38.41
N ASN A 195 53.41 -28.11 37.77
CA ASN A 195 53.55 -27.00 36.82
C ASN A 195 52.44 -25.95 37.06
N PRO A 196 52.50 -25.16 38.15
CA PRO A 196 51.41 -24.25 38.53
C PRO A 196 51.15 -23.12 37.52
N GLY A 197 52.12 -22.79 36.67
CA GLY A 197 52.00 -21.75 35.63
C GLY A 197 51.30 -22.20 34.35
N ILE A 198 50.94 -23.49 34.21
CA ILE A 198 50.26 -23.99 33.02
C ILE A 198 48.78 -24.14 33.33
N ASN A 199 48.00 -23.14 32.89
CA ASN A 199 46.55 -23.20 32.86
C ASN A 199 46.11 -23.14 31.39
N ASN A 200 45.29 -24.10 30.95
CA ASN A 200 44.71 -24.08 29.61
C ASN A 200 43.27 -24.59 29.66
N ASN A 201 42.36 -23.69 30.04
CA ASN A 201 40.94 -23.99 30.14
C ASN A 201 40.29 -24.26 28.77
N ASP A 202 40.93 -23.84 27.67
CA ASP A 202 40.39 -23.95 26.31
C ASP A 202 40.30 -25.41 25.83
N MET A 203 41.02 -26.33 26.50
CA MET A 203 40.93 -27.77 26.23
C MET A 203 39.77 -28.45 27.00
N VAL A 204 39.27 -27.81 28.06
CA VAL A 204 38.18 -28.33 28.91
C VAL A 204 36.82 -27.94 28.36
N ILE A 205 36.69 -26.72 27.81
CA ILE A 205 35.45 -26.18 27.28
C ILE A 205 35.73 -25.65 25.87
N LEU A 206 34.98 -26.13 24.89
CA LEU A 206 35.06 -25.61 23.52
C LEU A 206 34.62 -24.14 23.48
N PRO A 207 35.45 -23.20 23.00
CA PRO A 207 35.02 -21.82 22.80
C PRO A 207 33.87 -21.75 21.78
N PRO A 208 32.88 -20.85 21.92
CA PRO A 208 31.75 -20.73 20.97
C PRO A 208 32.13 -20.49 19.50
N ARG A 209 33.40 -20.13 19.24
CA ARG A 209 33.97 -19.87 17.92
C ARG A 209 34.89 -21.00 17.43
N CYS A 210 34.95 -22.15 18.10
CA CYS A 210 35.75 -23.27 17.62
C CYS A 210 35.14 -23.85 16.32
N SER A 211 36.00 -24.43 15.47
CA SER A 211 35.58 -24.92 14.16
C SER A 211 34.48 -25.98 14.23
N ILE A 212 34.48 -26.83 15.27
CA ILE A 212 33.43 -27.84 15.50
C ILE A 212 32.05 -27.17 15.60
N ILE A 213 31.93 -26.11 16.40
CA ILE A 213 30.66 -25.38 16.58
C ILE A 213 30.26 -24.65 15.29
N LEU A 214 31.23 -24.11 14.54
CA LEU A 214 30.95 -23.47 13.26
C LEU A 214 30.45 -24.47 12.21
N CYS A 215 31.05 -25.66 12.15
CA CYS A 215 30.60 -26.75 11.29
C CYS A 215 29.19 -27.21 11.66
N ALA A 216 28.92 -27.42 12.95
CA ALA A 216 27.60 -27.80 13.43
C ALA A 216 26.51 -26.78 13.07
N LYS A 217 26.80 -25.48 13.25
CA LYS A 217 25.87 -24.40 12.86
C LYS A 217 25.57 -24.42 11.37
N ARG A 218 26.59 -24.61 10.53
CA ARG A 218 26.44 -24.73 9.08
C ARG A 218 25.59 -25.94 8.69
N ILE A 219 25.80 -27.09 9.31
CA ILE A 219 24.98 -28.30 9.08
C ILE A 219 23.51 -28.03 9.44
N ILE A 220 23.23 -27.39 10.58
CA ILE A 220 21.86 -27.01 10.95
C ILE A 220 21.27 -26.01 9.96
N SER A 221 22.05 -25.03 9.49
CA SER A 221 21.59 -24.09 8.48
C SER A 221 21.21 -24.79 7.17
N ILE A 222 22.02 -25.74 6.69
CA ILE A 222 21.72 -26.53 5.48
C ILE A 222 20.41 -27.32 5.66
N ARG A 223 20.25 -28.04 6.78
CA ARG A 223 19.03 -28.80 7.08
C ARG A 223 17.79 -27.92 7.19
N ASN A 224 17.92 -26.75 7.82
CA ASN A 224 16.80 -25.81 7.94
C ASN A 224 16.44 -25.18 6.60
N MET A 225 17.39 -25.05 5.66
CA MET A 225 17.08 -24.60 4.29
C MET A 225 16.23 -25.65 3.57
N GLU A 226 16.54 -26.94 3.71
CA GLU A 226 15.75 -28.03 3.13
C GLU A 226 14.31 -28.06 3.69
N SER A 227 14.13 -27.89 5.00
CA SER A 227 12.77 -27.85 5.60
C SER A 227 11.99 -26.57 5.26
N ASN A 228 12.68 -25.46 5.01
CA ASN A 228 12.04 -24.18 4.71
C ASN A 228 11.58 -24.06 3.25
N ALA A 229 12.15 -24.83 2.31
CA ALA A 229 11.73 -24.81 0.92
C ALA A 229 10.27 -25.29 0.77
N ASP A 230 9.94 -26.41 1.42
CA ASP A 230 8.57 -26.95 1.45
C ASP A 230 7.60 -26.01 2.15
N SER A 231 8.01 -25.43 3.30
CA SER A 231 7.20 -24.43 4.01
C SER A 231 6.94 -23.18 3.17
N ARG A 232 7.94 -22.72 2.40
CA ARG A 232 7.83 -21.51 1.59
C ARG A 232 6.89 -21.71 0.40
N LYS A 233 6.95 -22.87 -0.26
CA LYS A 233 5.99 -23.22 -1.31
C LYS A 233 4.57 -23.21 -0.76
N HIS A 234 4.36 -23.85 0.39
CA HIS A 234 3.06 -23.90 1.06
C HIS A 234 2.52 -22.49 1.36
N ASP A 235 3.36 -21.60 1.90
CA ASP A 235 2.98 -20.21 2.18
C ASP A 235 2.56 -19.45 0.91
N ILE A 236 3.30 -19.60 -0.18
CA ILE A 236 3.00 -18.97 -1.49
C ILE A 236 1.65 -19.49 -2.03
N VAL A 237 1.41 -20.80 -1.94
CA VAL A 237 0.13 -21.43 -2.35
C VAL A 237 -1.02 -20.89 -1.50
N CYS A 238 -0.85 -20.82 -0.18
CA CYS A 238 -1.88 -20.30 0.72
C CYS A 238 -2.23 -18.83 0.41
N GLU A 239 -1.21 -18.00 0.16
CA GLU A 239 -1.42 -16.59 -0.20
C GLU A 239 -2.19 -16.47 -1.52
N PHE A 240 -1.78 -17.21 -2.56
CA PHE A 240 -2.46 -17.22 -3.85
C PHE A 240 -3.92 -17.67 -3.74
N VAL A 241 -4.19 -18.79 -3.06
CA VAL A 241 -5.57 -19.31 -2.88
C VAL A 241 -6.45 -18.29 -2.13
N ARG A 242 -5.91 -17.67 -1.08
CA ARG A 242 -6.64 -16.64 -0.33
C ARG A 242 -6.99 -15.44 -1.20
N GLU A 243 -6.07 -15.00 -2.04
CA GLU A 243 -6.29 -13.87 -2.94
C GLU A 243 -7.35 -14.18 -3.99
N ILE A 244 -7.23 -15.30 -4.72
CA ILE A 244 -8.22 -15.64 -5.75
C ILE A 244 -9.62 -15.86 -5.16
N GLN A 245 -9.73 -16.45 -3.96
CA GLN A 245 -11.02 -16.63 -3.30
C GLN A 245 -11.63 -15.33 -2.76
N SER A 246 -10.83 -14.29 -2.57
CA SER A 246 -11.34 -12.98 -2.15
C SER A 246 -11.99 -12.19 -3.29
N ILE A 247 -11.70 -12.55 -4.55
CA ILE A 247 -12.15 -11.86 -5.76
C ILE A 247 -12.99 -12.74 -6.71
N ASP A 248 -13.15 -14.02 -6.37
CA ASP A 248 -13.81 -15.01 -7.22
C ASP A 248 -14.83 -15.84 -6.44
N ASP A 249 -16.01 -15.27 -6.27
CA ASP A 249 -17.13 -15.94 -5.61
C ASP A 249 -17.60 -17.20 -6.36
N ILE A 250 -17.34 -17.31 -7.67
CA ILE A 250 -17.71 -18.48 -8.48
C ILE A 250 -16.82 -19.66 -8.10
N ASN A 251 -15.49 -19.47 -8.17
CA ASN A 251 -14.55 -20.53 -7.78
C ASN A 251 -14.68 -20.92 -6.30
N ARG A 252 -15.08 -19.98 -5.44
CA ARG A 252 -15.35 -20.24 -4.02
C ARG A 252 -16.46 -21.28 -3.78
N GLN A 253 -17.39 -21.42 -4.73
CA GLN A 253 -18.49 -22.40 -4.64
C GLN A 253 -18.09 -23.77 -5.19
N GLU A 254 -17.11 -23.85 -6.10
CA GLU A 254 -16.71 -25.09 -6.76
C GLU A 254 -15.73 -25.92 -5.92
N ILE A 255 -14.74 -25.28 -5.29
CA ILE A 255 -13.69 -25.97 -4.50
C ILE A 255 -13.42 -25.20 -3.20
N SER A 256 -13.29 -25.92 -2.08
CA SER A 256 -12.95 -25.31 -0.79
C SER A 256 -11.51 -24.80 -0.76
N ALA A 257 -11.22 -23.78 0.06
CA ALA A 257 -9.87 -23.22 0.18
C ALA A 257 -8.84 -24.29 0.52
N ASP A 258 -9.18 -25.13 1.49
CA ASP A 258 -8.29 -26.16 2.01
C ASP A 258 -8.02 -27.23 0.96
N ASP A 259 -9.03 -27.66 0.21
CA ASP A 259 -8.85 -28.66 -0.85
C ASP A 259 -7.98 -28.12 -1.98
N LEU A 260 -8.14 -26.85 -2.35
CA LEU A 260 -7.32 -26.22 -3.38
C LEU A 260 -5.87 -26.02 -2.93
N ILE A 261 -5.66 -25.64 -1.67
CA ILE A 261 -4.32 -25.55 -1.07
C ILE A 261 -3.66 -26.93 -1.13
N VAL A 262 -4.33 -27.98 -0.65
CA VAL A 262 -3.80 -29.35 -0.66
C VAL A 262 -3.50 -29.82 -2.08
N GLN A 263 -4.35 -29.51 -3.05
CA GLN A 263 -4.13 -29.86 -4.46
C GLN A 263 -2.88 -29.17 -5.03
N LEU A 264 -2.76 -27.86 -4.84
CA LEU A 264 -1.65 -27.08 -5.40
C LEU A 264 -0.33 -27.40 -4.69
N ASP A 265 -0.36 -27.60 -3.37
CA ASP A 265 0.82 -27.90 -2.57
C ASP A 265 1.42 -29.28 -2.91
N ASN A 266 0.57 -30.26 -3.21
CA ASN A 266 1.00 -31.59 -3.66
C ASN A 266 1.37 -31.66 -5.15
N SER A 267 1.05 -30.64 -5.96
CA SER A 267 1.37 -30.63 -7.38
C SER A 267 2.80 -30.16 -7.66
N ASP A 268 3.40 -30.55 -8.78
CA ASP A 268 4.68 -29.97 -9.19
C ASP A 268 4.49 -28.49 -9.61
N ILE A 269 5.58 -27.74 -9.63
CA ILE A 269 5.52 -26.28 -9.85
C ILE A 269 4.92 -25.93 -11.21
N ASN A 270 5.14 -26.73 -12.26
CA ASN A 270 4.55 -26.44 -13.56
C ASN A 270 3.03 -26.66 -13.54
N SER A 271 2.57 -27.71 -12.86
CA SER A 271 1.13 -27.96 -12.68
C SER A 271 0.44 -26.83 -11.90
N ALA A 272 1.08 -26.29 -10.86
CA ALA A 272 0.56 -25.14 -10.11
C ALA A 272 0.50 -23.85 -10.97
N ILE A 273 1.54 -23.59 -11.77
CA ILE A 273 1.58 -22.47 -12.71
C ILE A 273 0.50 -22.61 -13.78
N GLU A 274 0.31 -23.82 -14.33
CA GLU A 274 -0.72 -24.10 -15.32
C GLU A 274 -2.12 -23.85 -14.74
N PHE A 275 -2.38 -24.26 -13.49
CA PHE A 275 -3.62 -23.96 -12.80
C PHE A 275 -3.89 -22.44 -12.73
N ALA A 276 -2.90 -21.65 -12.31
CA ALA A 276 -3.05 -20.20 -12.17
C ALA A 276 -3.34 -19.51 -13.52
N ASN A 277 -2.67 -19.93 -14.60
CA ASN A 277 -2.93 -19.39 -15.94
C ASN A 277 -4.30 -19.80 -16.49
N ASN A 278 -4.74 -21.04 -16.22
CA ASN A 278 -6.07 -21.51 -16.59
C ASN A 278 -7.16 -20.74 -15.83
N TRP A 279 -6.92 -20.44 -14.55
CA TRP A 279 -7.81 -19.59 -13.76
C TRP A 279 -7.95 -18.19 -14.36
N LEU A 280 -6.83 -17.52 -14.70
CA LEU A 280 -6.85 -16.21 -15.36
C LEU A 280 -7.60 -16.23 -16.69
N SER A 281 -7.34 -17.25 -17.52
CA SER A 281 -7.99 -17.40 -18.83
C SER A 281 -9.50 -17.58 -18.70
N LYS A 282 -9.98 -18.33 -17.70
CA LYS A 282 -11.42 -18.45 -17.42
C LYS A 282 -12.04 -17.10 -17.04
N ARG A 283 -11.35 -16.29 -16.24
CA ARG A 283 -11.83 -14.96 -15.84
C ARG A 283 -11.87 -13.98 -17.02
N ASP A 284 -10.87 -14.02 -17.90
CA ASP A 284 -10.87 -13.24 -19.14
C ASP A 284 -12.08 -13.58 -20.02
N ALA A 285 -12.39 -14.86 -20.19
CA ALA A 285 -13.57 -15.29 -20.94
C ALA A 285 -14.89 -14.78 -20.34
N ILE A 286 -15.01 -14.73 -18.99
CA ILE A 286 -16.17 -14.17 -18.31
C ILE A 286 -16.27 -12.66 -18.56
N ARG A 287 -15.16 -11.93 -18.46
CA ARG A 287 -15.12 -10.48 -18.70
C ARG A 287 -15.49 -10.12 -20.14
N ASP A 288 -14.97 -10.85 -21.11
CA ASP A 288 -15.24 -10.60 -22.52
C ASP A 288 -16.73 -10.83 -22.82
N LYS A 289 -17.32 -11.89 -22.26
CA LYS A 289 -18.77 -12.12 -22.34
C LYS A 289 -19.58 -10.98 -21.71
N GLN A 290 -19.16 -10.44 -20.57
CA GLN A 290 -19.84 -9.31 -19.95
C GLN A 290 -19.73 -8.00 -20.75
N LYS A 291 -18.58 -7.76 -21.40
CA LYS A 291 -18.42 -6.61 -22.30
C LYS A 291 -19.33 -6.71 -23.51
N GLU A 292 -19.49 -7.90 -24.08
CA GLU A 292 -20.46 -8.16 -25.15
C GLU A 292 -21.88 -7.85 -24.66
N GLU A 293 -22.30 -8.40 -23.51
CA GLU A 293 -23.63 -8.14 -22.92
C GLU A 293 -23.86 -6.64 -22.63
N GLU A 294 -22.86 -5.92 -22.11
CA GLU A 294 -22.93 -4.48 -21.88
C GLU A 294 -23.05 -3.68 -23.19
N GLN A 295 -22.37 -4.12 -24.25
CA GLN A 295 -22.48 -3.50 -25.58
C GLN A 295 -23.89 -3.66 -26.15
N TYR A 296 -24.51 -4.83 -25.98
CA TYR A 296 -25.91 -5.07 -26.38
C TYR A 296 -26.89 -4.20 -25.59
N GLU A 297 -26.73 -4.12 -24.27
CA GLU A 297 -27.57 -3.26 -23.43
C GLU A 297 -27.38 -1.77 -23.74
N LYS A 298 -26.16 -1.35 -24.06
CA LYS A 298 -25.89 0.01 -24.53
C LYS A 298 -26.61 0.29 -25.85
N ALA A 299 -26.54 -0.63 -26.83
CA ALA A 299 -27.25 -0.50 -28.10
C ALA A 299 -28.77 -0.38 -27.88
N ARG A 300 -29.35 -1.20 -27.00
CA ARG A 300 -30.77 -1.12 -26.61
C ARG A 300 -31.12 0.25 -26.00
N ARG A 301 -30.29 0.78 -25.11
CA ARG A 301 -30.50 2.12 -24.52
C ARG A 301 -30.43 3.24 -25.56
N GLU A 302 -29.51 3.15 -26.52
CA GLU A 302 -29.38 4.13 -27.60
C GLU A 302 -30.59 4.11 -28.54
N VAL A 303 -31.06 2.92 -28.94
CA VAL A 303 -32.32 2.73 -29.68
C VAL A 303 -33.48 3.34 -28.91
N LYS A 304 -33.64 3.00 -27.62
CA LYS A 304 -34.68 3.55 -26.74
C LYS A 304 -34.65 5.08 -26.70
N ALA A 305 -33.45 5.65 -26.53
CA ALA A 305 -33.27 7.08 -26.43
C ALA A 305 -33.63 7.79 -27.74
N GLU A 306 -33.25 7.21 -28.89
CA GLU A 306 -33.57 7.76 -30.20
C GLU A 306 -35.06 7.76 -30.49
N PHE A 307 -35.74 6.63 -30.32
CA PHE A 307 -37.19 6.56 -30.54
C PHE A 307 -37.97 7.40 -29.52
N ASN A 308 -37.47 7.55 -28.29
CA ASN A 308 -38.05 8.48 -27.32
C ASN A 308 -37.91 9.95 -27.76
N ARG A 309 -36.78 10.36 -28.36
CA ARG A 309 -36.63 11.71 -28.95
C ARG A 309 -37.65 11.95 -30.06
N GLN A 310 -37.88 10.96 -30.92
CA GLN A 310 -38.84 11.06 -32.01
C GLN A 310 -40.29 11.19 -31.49
N ARG A 311 -40.67 10.41 -30.47
CA ARG A 311 -41.98 10.56 -29.79
C ARG A 311 -42.17 11.96 -29.22
N ILE A 312 -41.20 12.45 -28.45
CA ILE A 312 -41.24 13.80 -27.87
C ILE A 312 -41.41 14.87 -28.97
N ALA A 313 -40.71 14.73 -30.11
CA ALA A 313 -40.84 15.66 -31.22
C ALA A 313 -42.23 15.66 -31.85
N GLN A 314 -42.88 14.50 -31.99
CA GLN A 314 -44.24 14.38 -32.50
C GLN A 314 -45.27 14.92 -31.50
N ASP A 315 -45.13 14.61 -30.21
CA ASP A 315 -46.00 15.14 -29.17
C ASP A 315 -45.87 16.67 -29.02
N ALA A 316 -44.65 17.20 -29.19
CA ALA A 316 -44.43 18.65 -29.25
C ALA A 316 -45.15 19.31 -30.44
N LYS A 317 -45.20 18.66 -31.61
CA LYS A 317 -45.99 19.15 -32.76
C LYS A 317 -47.49 19.17 -32.45
N LYS A 318 -48.02 18.14 -31.78
CA LYS A 318 -49.43 18.11 -31.34
C LYS A 318 -49.74 19.28 -30.40
N LEU A 319 -48.90 19.52 -29.41
CA LEU A 319 -49.07 20.64 -28.47
C LEU A 319 -48.97 22.00 -29.19
N ALA A 320 -48.03 22.17 -30.12
CA ALA A 320 -47.88 23.39 -30.89
C ALA A 320 -49.12 23.66 -31.78
N LEU A 321 -49.66 22.64 -32.43
CA LEU A 321 -50.86 22.73 -33.25
C LEU A 321 -52.08 23.12 -32.40
N ALA A 322 -52.25 22.48 -31.24
CA ALA A 322 -53.32 22.79 -30.31
C ALA A 322 -53.20 24.23 -29.74
N ALA A 323 -51.98 24.70 -29.47
CA ALA A 323 -51.73 26.07 -29.02
C ALA A 323 -51.99 27.11 -30.13
N LEU A 324 -51.64 26.79 -31.38
CA LEU A 324 -51.93 27.63 -32.55
C LEU A 324 -53.44 27.78 -32.75
N LEU A 325 -54.18 26.68 -32.60
CA LEU A 325 -55.63 26.68 -32.63
C LEU A 325 -56.24 27.65 -31.63
N ARG A 326 -55.79 27.55 -30.37
CA ARG A 326 -56.25 28.45 -29.31
C ARG A 326 -56.04 29.90 -29.70
N ARG A 327 -54.86 30.24 -30.25
CA ARG A 327 -54.56 31.62 -30.69
C ARG A 327 -55.46 32.10 -31.82
N LEU A 328 -55.74 31.24 -32.81
CA LEU A 328 -56.64 31.56 -33.92
C LEU A 328 -58.10 31.70 -33.47
N ALA A 329 -58.47 31.03 -32.37
CA ALA A 329 -59.80 31.11 -31.78
C ALA A 329 -60.03 32.38 -30.93
N ILE A 330 -58.98 33.13 -30.55
CA ILE A 330 -59.12 34.35 -29.74
C ILE A 330 -59.98 35.38 -30.51
N GLY A 331 -61.14 35.72 -29.95
CA GLY A 331 -62.12 36.63 -30.59
C GLY A 331 -63.15 35.93 -31.48
N SER A 332 -63.14 34.59 -31.52
CA SER A 332 -64.21 33.77 -32.11
C SER A 332 -65.34 33.53 -31.12
N THR A 333 -66.58 33.41 -31.60
CA THR A 333 -67.73 32.92 -30.79
C THR A 333 -67.50 31.49 -30.27
N ASN A 334 -66.54 30.74 -30.84
CA ASN A 334 -66.26 29.36 -30.50
C ASN A 334 -65.05 29.17 -29.57
N THR A 335 -64.55 30.24 -28.93
CA THR A 335 -63.34 30.20 -28.08
C THR A 335 -63.37 29.07 -27.05
N ASN A 336 -64.53 28.85 -26.39
CA ASN A 336 -64.68 27.81 -25.37
C ASN A 336 -64.47 26.38 -25.91
N GLN A 337 -64.98 26.09 -27.11
CA GLN A 337 -64.83 24.78 -27.76
C GLN A 337 -63.35 24.48 -28.03
N PHE A 338 -62.59 25.47 -28.49
CA PHE A 338 -61.16 25.32 -28.75
C PHE A 338 -60.34 25.18 -27.45
N ASP A 339 -60.71 25.88 -26.38
CA ASP A 339 -60.08 25.74 -25.07
C ASP A 339 -60.32 24.34 -24.47
N GLU A 340 -61.53 23.79 -24.60
CA GLU A 340 -61.83 22.40 -24.19
C GLU A 340 -61.02 21.37 -24.98
N LYS A 341 -60.88 21.55 -26.30
CA LYS A 341 -60.09 20.66 -27.16
C LYS A 341 -58.60 20.73 -26.84
N LEU A 342 -58.05 21.93 -26.59
CA LEU A 342 -56.67 22.07 -26.11
C LEU A 342 -56.48 21.39 -24.75
N LYS A 343 -57.42 21.58 -23.82
CA LYS A 343 -57.35 20.96 -22.50
C LYS A 343 -57.35 19.44 -22.61
N ALA A 344 -58.24 18.86 -23.41
CA ALA A 344 -58.28 17.42 -23.66
C ALA A 344 -56.96 16.89 -24.25
N THR A 345 -56.36 17.60 -25.22
CA THR A 345 -55.06 17.23 -25.80
C THR A 345 -53.94 17.30 -24.75
N VAL A 346 -53.91 18.33 -23.90
CA VAL A 346 -52.93 18.48 -22.83
C VAL A 346 -53.08 17.40 -21.76
N ASP A 347 -54.32 17.08 -21.37
CA ASP A 347 -54.59 16.08 -20.34
C ASP A 347 -54.25 14.66 -20.83
N ASN A 348 -54.56 14.32 -22.09
CA ASN A 348 -54.13 13.06 -22.72
C ASN A 348 -52.58 12.93 -22.75
N GLN A 349 -51.87 14.03 -23.01
CA GLN A 349 -50.40 14.05 -22.99
C GLN A 349 -49.81 13.90 -21.58
N LYS A 350 -50.48 14.43 -20.55
CA LYS A 350 -50.07 14.24 -19.14
C LYS A 350 -50.18 12.78 -18.73
N GLU A 351 -51.24 12.08 -19.13
CA GLU A 351 -51.43 10.66 -18.82
C GLU A 351 -50.34 9.78 -19.43
N LYS A 352 -49.79 10.16 -20.59
CA LYS A 352 -48.71 9.43 -21.26
C LYS A 352 -47.31 9.73 -20.70
N GLY A 353 -47.13 10.76 -19.87
CA GLY A 353 -45.88 11.03 -19.15
C GLY A 353 -44.68 11.46 -20.00
N HIS A 354 -44.86 11.75 -21.31
CA HIS A 354 -43.75 11.98 -22.24
C HIS A 354 -43.17 13.41 -22.23
N ILE A 355 -43.85 14.40 -21.64
CA ILE A 355 -43.40 15.80 -21.69
C ILE A 355 -43.46 16.44 -20.29
N PRO A 356 -42.35 17.04 -19.80
CA PRO A 356 -42.42 17.98 -18.69
C PRO A 356 -43.14 19.24 -19.17
N ILE A 357 -44.45 19.30 -18.88
CA ILE A 357 -45.26 20.47 -19.21
C ILE A 357 -44.87 21.58 -18.22
N ILE A 358 -43.99 22.48 -18.66
CA ILE A 358 -43.75 23.75 -17.95
C ILE A 358 -45.00 24.60 -18.14
N THR A 359 -45.95 24.44 -17.23
CA THR A 359 -47.09 25.34 -17.07
C THR A 359 -46.88 26.07 -15.75
N GLY A 360 -46.31 27.27 -15.82
CA GLY A 360 -46.10 28.11 -14.65
C GLY A 360 -45.77 29.54 -15.03
N ASP A 361 -46.51 30.48 -14.45
CA ASP A 361 -46.12 31.89 -14.40
C ASP A 361 -44.80 32.02 -13.61
N ILE A 362 -43.88 32.82 -14.14
CA ILE A 362 -42.49 32.98 -13.69
C ILE A 362 -42.42 33.61 -12.27
N ARG A 363 -42.07 32.86 -11.22
CA ARG A 363 -41.50 33.37 -9.93
C ARG A 363 -40.48 32.38 -9.29
N GLU A 364 -39.54 32.93 -8.51
CA GLU A 364 -38.23 32.40 -8.05
C GLU A 364 -38.21 31.08 -7.21
N PRO A 365 -37.07 30.31 -7.18
CA PRO A 365 -36.97 28.99 -6.55
C PRO A 365 -36.35 28.99 -5.12
N SER A 366 -36.86 28.11 -4.25
CA SER A 366 -36.41 27.81 -2.88
C SER A 366 -35.20 26.86 -2.82
N ALA A 367 -34.27 27.09 -1.86
CA ALA A 367 -32.98 26.41 -1.71
C ALA A 367 -33.07 24.94 -1.19
N LEU A 368 -32.18 24.07 -1.69
CA LEU A 368 -32.01 22.67 -1.29
C LEU A 368 -31.25 22.53 0.06
N LEU A 369 -31.78 21.74 1.01
CA LEU A 369 -31.12 21.35 2.27
C LEU A 369 -30.39 20.00 2.12
N ILE A 370 -29.27 19.81 2.84
CA ILE A 370 -28.54 18.52 2.94
C ILE A 370 -29.21 17.67 4.05
N PRO A 371 -29.63 16.42 3.80
CA PRO A 371 -30.25 15.58 4.82
C PRO A 371 -29.28 15.16 5.94
N ASP A 372 -29.73 15.15 7.19
CA ASP A 372 -28.94 14.82 8.40
C ASP A 372 -28.28 13.43 8.36
N GLY A 373 -28.84 12.48 7.60
CA GLY A 373 -28.27 11.13 7.43
C GLY A 373 -26.97 11.05 6.64
N ASN A 374 -26.58 12.15 5.98
CA ASN A 374 -25.41 12.21 5.10
C ASN A 374 -24.21 12.90 5.76
N ILE A 375 -24.16 12.96 7.10
CA ILE A 375 -23.02 13.46 7.88
C ILE A 375 -22.65 12.40 8.91
N ARG A 376 -21.49 11.75 8.73
CA ARG A 376 -20.98 10.72 9.65
C ARG A 376 -19.81 11.26 10.47
N ILE A 377 -19.91 11.28 11.80
CA ILE A 377 -18.84 11.70 12.72
C ILE A 377 -17.92 10.51 13.02
N THR A 378 -16.61 10.67 12.85
CA THR A 378 -15.65 9.55 13.02
C THR A 378 -14.88 9.56 14.34
N ARG A 379 -14.73 10.70 15.03
CA ARG A 379 -13.96 10.78 16.28
C ARG A 379 -14.36 11.97 17.15
N VAL A 380 -14.31 11.80 18.47
CA VAL A 380 -14.49 12.86 19.48
C VAL A 380 -13.33 12.75 20.47
N GLU A 381 -12.59 13.83 20.73
CA GLU A 381 -11.48 13.86 21.70
C GLU A 381 -11.86 14.69 22.95
N SER A 382 -11.25 14.38 24.11
CA SER A 382 -11.65 15.05 25.37
C SER A 382 -11.22 16.52 25.36
N GLY A 383 -12.20 17.43 25.34
CA GLY A 383 -11.98 18.88 25.43
C GLY A 383 -12.09 19.64 24.09
N SER A 384 -12.16 18.94 22.96
CA SER A 384 -12.35 19.54 21.63
C SER A 384 -12.97 18.52 20.66
N VAL A 385 -14.07 18.87 20.01
CA VAL A 385 -14.75 17.97 19.06
C VAL A 385 -14.25 18.26 17.65
N ILE A 386 -13.49 17.33 17.07
CA ILE A 386 -13.13 17.36 15.65
C ILE A 386 -14.16 16.53 14.87
N VAL A 387 -15.09 17.20 14.20
CA VAL A 387 -16.10 16.53 13.36
C VAL A 387 -15.57 16.39 11.94
N ILE A 388 -15.26 15.15 11.52
CA ILE A 388 -14.96 14.83 10.12
C ILE A 388 -16.24 14.27 9.51
N GLY A 389 -16.92 15.02 8.64
CA GLY A 389 -18.15 14.59 7.96
C GLY A 389 -17.91 14.21 6.50
N TYR A 390 -18.49 13.09 6.06
CA TYR A 390 -18.49 12.64 4.65
C TYR A 390 -19.85 12.91 4.01
N VAL A 391 -19.90 13.66 2.91
CA VAL A 391 -21.12 13.88 2.13
C VAL A 391 -21.17 12.90 0.96
N MET A 392 -22.13 11.98 0.95
CA MET A 392 -22.30 10.97 -0.11
C MET A 392 -22.81 11.59 -1.44
N PRO A 393 -22.49 11.02 -2.62
CA PRO A 393 -23.09 11.42 -3.90
C PRO A 393 -24.63 11.38 -3.87
N PRO A 394 -25.34 12.26 -4.62
CA PRO A 394 -24.86 13.10 -5.72
C PRO A 394 -24.23 14.45 -5.30
N TYR A 395 -24.01 14.68 -4.01
CA TYR A 395 -23.65 15.99 -3.46
C TYR A 395 -22.13 16.31 -3.49
N GLY A 396 -21.29 15.47 -4.10
CA GLY A 396 -19.84 15.41 -3.82
C GLY A 396 -18.90 16.48 -4.40
N LYS A 397 -19.30 17.34 -5.35
CA LYS A 397 -18.39 18.37 -5.93
C LYS A 397 -18.99 19.78 -5.88
N ASN A 398 -20.20 19.94 -6.40
CA ASN A 398 -20.91 21.22 -6.42
C ASN A 398 -21.28 21.75 -5.02
N VAL A 399 -21.50 20.86 -4.04
CA VAL A 399 -21.79 21.27 -2.66
C VAL A 399 -20.52 21.71 -1.94
N ILE A 400 -19.38 21.05 -2.20
CA ILE A 400 -18.08 21.43 -1.62
C ILE A 400 -17.61 22.77 -2.19
N GLU A 401 -17.75 22.99 -3.50
CA GLU A 401 -17.47 24.29 -4.13
C GLU A 401 -18.44 25.39 -3.64
N GLY A 402 -19.71 25.06 -3.42
CA GLY A 402 -20.71 25.97 -2.83
C GLY A 402 -20.50 26.27 -1.34
N LEU A 403 -19.91 25.35 -0.57
CA LEU A 403 -19.56 25.53 0.84
C LEU A 403 -18.28 26.36 1.04
N ASN A 404 -17.31 26.22 0.14
CA ASN A 404 -16.01 26.90 0.20
C ASN A 404 -15.96 28.25 -0.55
N GLY A 405 -17.01 28.61 -1.30
CA GLY A 405 -17.05 29.81 -2.14
C GLY A 405 -17.83 31.01 -1.57
N ASN A 406 -17.81 32.13 -2.30
CA ASN A 406 -18.57 33.37 -2.04
C ASN A 406 -20.06 33.28 -2.44
N ALA A 407 -20.61 32.07 -2.61
CA ALA A 407 -22.00 31.90 -2.98
C ALA A 407 -22.90 32.51 -1.89
N ARG A 408 -23.99 33.19 -2.28
CA ARG A 408 -24.90 33.92 -1.38
C ARG A 408 -25.47 33.05 -0.24
N ASP A 409 -25.40 31.74 -0.37
CA ASP A 409 -25.95 30.73 0.51
C ASP A 409 -24.90 29.91 1.29
N SER A 410 -23.60 30.18 1.13
CA SER A 410 -22.52 29.42 1.81
C SER A 410 -22.59 29.53 3.34
N ALA A 411 -22.92 30.72 3.86
CA ALA A 411 -23.13 30.96 5.29
C ALA A 411 -24.29 30.13 5.87
N ALA A 412 -25.39 30.00 5.13
CA ALA A 412 -26.56 29.22 5.55
C ALA A 412 -26.24 27.71 5.59
N ARG A 413 -25.44 27.23 4.63
CA ARG A 413 -25.02 25.82 4.57
C ARG A 413 -24.01 25.46 5.67
N ILE A 414 -23.07 26.35 6.00
CA ILE A 414 -22.15 26.15 7.15
C ILE A 414 -22.92 26.14 8.48
N GLU A 415 -23.92 27.00 8.60
CA GLU A 415 -24.76 27.05 9.81
C GLU A 415 -25.58 25.76 9.99
N ALA A 416 -26.08 25.17 8.89
CA ALA A 416 -26.73 23.86 8.93
C ALA A 416 -25.79 22.76 9.47
N VAL A 417 -24.52 22.74 9.02
CA VAL A 417 -23.53 21.78 9.55
C VAL A 417 -23.27 22.01 11.05
N ARG A 418 -23.18 23.26 11.50
CA ARG A 418 -23.06 23.59 12.93
C ARG A 418 -24.27 23.14 13.74
N GLN A 419 -25.47 23.35 13.22
CA GLN A 419 -26.72 22.91 13.86
C GLN A 419 -26.77 21.39 13.99
N SER A 420 -26.42 20.62 12.95
CA SER A 420 -26.35 19.16 13.06
C SER A 420 -25.30 18.69 14.08
N CYS A 421 -24.22 19.45 14.30
CA CYS A 421 -23.19 19.17 15.31
C CYS A 421 -23.57 19.62 16.74
N SER A 422 -24.55 20.52 16.90
CA SER A 422 -24.94 21.08 18.21
C SER A 422 -25.51 20.04 19.19
N SER A 423 -25.99 18.90 18.66
CA SER A 423 -26.44 17.76 19.45
C SER A 423 -25.34 17.07 20.27
N TYR A 424 -24.06 17.38 20.04
CA TYR A 424 -22.92 16.71 20.67
C TYR A 424 -22.26 17.50 21.83
N ASN A 425 -22.90 18.58 22.29
CA ASN A 425 -22.53 19.35 23.49
C ASN A 425 -21.06 19.85 23.56
N GLY A 426 -20.41 20.00 22.41
CA GLY A 426 -19.05 20.51 22.27
C GLY A 426 -18.98 21.65 21.25
N GLN A 427 -18.09 22.61 21.50
CA GLN A 427 -17.87 23.74 20.59
C GLN A 427 -17.11 23.28 19.35
N VAL A 428 -17.71 23.42 18.16
CA VAL A 428 -17.07 23.07 16.89
C VAL A 428 -16.06 24.17 16.53
N GLU A 429 -14.77 23.88 16.65
CA GLU A 429 -13.70 24.86 16.38
C GLU A 429 -13.39 24.99 14.87
N SER A 430 -13.50 23.91 14.09
CA SER A 430 -13.24 23.93 12.63
C SER A 430 -13.94 22.79 11.88
N ILE A 431 -14.22 22.99 10.58
CA ILE A 431 -14.75 22.00 9.63
C ILE A 431 -13.82 21.97 8.42
N THR A 432 -13.40 20.78 7.95
CA THR A 432 -12.49 20.63 6.80
C THR A 432 -13.07 19.66 5.76
N LEU A 433 -13.12 20.07 4.50
CA LEU A 433 -13.60 19.28 3.35
C LEU A 433 -12.52 19.30 2.26
N GLY A 434 -12.13 18.15 1.69
CA GLY A 434 -11.15 18.17 0.61
C GLY A 434 -10.80 16.83 -0.05
N ASP A 435 -10.60 16.91 -1.37
CA ASP A 435 -10.24 15.83 -2.28
C ASP A 435 -8.80 16.01 -2.83
N PHE A 436 -7.87 15.26 -2.23
CA PHE A 436 -6.63 14.71 -2.81
C PHE A 436 -6.26 13.41 -2.08
N GLY A 437 -7.17 12.86 -1.26
CA GLY A 437 -6.81 12.02 -0.11
C GLY A 437 -6.15 12.81 1.04
N LEU A 438 -5.88 14.11 0.84
CA LEU A 438 -5.34 15.05 1.83
C LEU A 438 -6.33 16.22 1.93
N SER A 439 -7.14 16.26 3.00
CA SER A 439 -8.04 17.38 3.27
C SER A 439 -7.25 18.47 3.99
N ILE A 440 -6.69 19.40 3.24
CA ILE A 440 -5.92 20.53 3.77
C ILE A 440 -6.66 21.81 3.37
N ASP A 441 -7.07 22.59 4.36
CA ASP A 441 -7.73 23.88 4.14
C ASP A 441 -6.89 24.75 3.19
N HIS A 442 -7.50 25.31 2.15
CA HIS A 442 -6.84 26.18 1.18
C HIS A 442 -6.17 27.39 1.84
N LYS A 443 -6.65 27.82 3.02
CA LYS A 443 -6.03 28.87 3.83
C LYS A 443 -4.65 28.48 4.40
N LEU A 444 -4.36 27.19 4.50
CA LEU A 444 -3.07 26.65 4.94
C LEU A 444 -2.08 26.53 3.80
N MET A 445 -2.50 26.68 2.54
CA MET A 445 -1.63 26.53 1.38
C MET A 445 -1.23 27.90 0.83
N ASP A 446 -0.01 27.98 0.30
CA ASP A 446 0.49 29.16 -0.40
C ASP A 446 1.02 28.76 -1.79
N PRO A 447 0.16 28.84 -2.83
CA PRO A 447 0.53 28.45 -4.18
C PRO A 447 1.68 29.27 -4.78
N ALA A 448 1.95 30.48 -4.29
CA ALA A 448 3.07 31.30 -4.76
C ALA A 448 4.42 30.61 -4.48
N TRP A 449 4.46 29.70 -3.50
CA TRP A 449 5.62 28.91 -3.11
C TRP A 449 5.62 27.48 -3.66
N ASN A 450 4.69 27.15 -4.55
CA ASN A 450 4.74 25.88 -5.25
C ASN A 450 5.97 25.84 -6.16
N ARG A 451 6.68 24.72 -6.15
CA ARG A 451 7.90 24.52 -6.96
C ARG A 451 7.90 23.11 -7.53
N LYS A 452 8.44 22.96 -8.73
CA LYS A 452 8.70 21.65 -9.32
C LYS A 452 10.21 21.52 -9.52
N TYR A 453 10.80 20.51 -8.90
CA TYR A 453 12.24 20.26 -8.94
C TYR A 453 12.53 19.22 -10.03
N LEU A 454 13.27 19.62 -11.06
CA LEU A 454 13.55 18.76 -12.22
C LEU A 454 14.83 17.93 -12.01
N TRP A 455 14.90 16.78 -12.69
CA TRP A 455 16.10 15.92 -12.72
C TRP A 455 17.18 16.46 -13.65
N SER A 456 16.80 17.08 -14.77
CA SER A 456 17.69 17.62 -15.78
C SER A 456 17.27 19.05 -16.16
N PRO A 457 18.21 19.87 -16.68
CA PRO A 457 17.92 21.23 -17.15
C PRO A 457 17.24 21.27 -18.53
N GLU A 458 16.89 20.12 -19.13
CA GLU A 458 16.50 20.01 -20.54
C GLU A 458 15.14 20.67 -20.85
N ASP A 459 14.38 21.06 -19.81
CA ASP A 459 13.12 21.78 -19.98
C ASP A 459 12.86 22.75 -18.80
N PRO A 460 13.47 23.94 -18.80
CA PRO A 460 13.34 24.91 -17.72
C PRO A 460 11.92 25.50 -17.61
N GLU A 461 11.10 25.43 -18.66
CA GLU A 461 9.69 25.85 -18.58
C GLU A 461 8.86 24.88 -17.72
N LYS A 462 9.33 23.64 -17.53
CA LYS A 462 8.65 22.63 -16.72
C LYS A 462 9.00 22.65 -15.23
N GLY A 463 9.92 23.50 -14.77
CA GLY A 463 10.34 23.58 -13.36
C GLY A 463 11.76 24.11 -13.15
N GLU A 464 12.22 24.08 -11.91
CA GLU A 464 13.52 24.60 -11.51
C GLU A 464 14.54 23.45 -11.33
N TYR A 465 15.77 23.64 -11.84
CA TYR A 465 16.89 22.70 -11.73
C TYR A 465 18.10 23.39 -11.09
N TRP A 466 18.77 22.70 -10.15
CA TRP A 466 19.99 23.19 -9.51
C TRP A 466 21.08 22.14 -9.51
N LYS A 467 22.25 22.52 -9.99
CA LYS A 467 23.42 21.64 -10.06
C LYS A 467 24.26 21.62 -8.78
N ARG A 468 24.13 22.63 -7.92
CA ARG A 468 24.94 22.82 -6.71
C ARG A 468 24.04 23.04 -5.49
N SER A 469 24.58 22.80 -4.30
CA SER A 469 23.89 23.15 -3.06
C SER A 469 23.71 24.66 -2.95
N LEU A 470 22.59 25.05 -2.34
CA LEU A 470 22.34 26.40 -1.85
C LEU A 470 22.75 26.45 -0.37
N ASN A 471 23.30 27.56 0.09
CA ASN A 471 23.51 27.75 1.53
C ASN A 471 22.21 28.28 2.17
N ARG A 472 21.61 27.51 3.08
CA ARG A 472 20.40 27.89 3.80
C ARG A 472 20.63 27.71 5.30
N GLY A 473 20.75 28.83 6.01
CA GLY A 473 21.03 28.84 7.44
C GLY A 473 22.44 28.40 7.82
N GLY A 474 23.39 28.30 6.88
CA GLY A 474 24.76 27.84 7.17
C GLY A 474 25.01 26.35 6.85
N ARG A 475 24.01 25.63 6.33
CA ARG A 475 24.17 24.25 5.84
C ARG A 475 23.84 24.13 4.35
N PRO A 476 24.44 23.15 3.65
CA PRO A 476 24.11 22.89 2.26
C PRO A 476 22.68 22.35 2.15
N TYR A 477 21.91 22.96 1.25
CA TYR A 477 20.58 22.52 0.84
C TYR A 477 20.66 22.10 -0.62
N PHE A 478 20.41 20.81 -0.87
CA PHE A 478 20.32 20.26 -2.21
C PHE A 478 18.85 20.21 -2.61
N CYS A 479 18.53 20.79 -3.77
CA CYS A 479 17.17 20.82 -4.26
C CYS A 479 16.68 19.38 -4.57
N PRO A 480 15.48 19.00 -4.12
CA PRO A 480 15.00 17.62 -4.18
C PRO A 480 14.49 17.28 -5.59
N SER A 481 15.41 17.01 -6.52
CA SER A 481 15.09 16.66 -7.90
C SER A 481 14.07 15.53 -8.00
N GLY A 482 13.08 15.67 -8.89
CA GLY A 482 11.98 14.72 -9.05
C GLY A 482 10.81 14.92 -8.10
N TRP A 483 10.88 15.89 -7.20
CA TRP A 483 9.78 16.23 -6.29
C TRP A 483 9.05 17.50 -6.74
N LYS A 484 7.78 17.60 -6.35
CA LYS A 484 6.98 18.82 -6.43
C LYS A 484 6.69 19.30 -5.02
N ARG A 485 7.05 20.53 -4.71
CA ARG A 485 6.67 21.20 -3.47
C ARG A 485 5.35 21.92 -3.65
N TYR A 486 4.46 21.70 -2.69
CA TYR A 486 3.31 22.56 -2.43
C TYR A 486 3.61 23.44 -1.22
N GLY A 487 3.54 24.75 -1.38
CA GLY A 487 3.83 25.72 -0.33
C GLY A 487 2.77 25.69 0.77
N VAL A 488 3.18 25.78 2.03
CA VAL A 488 2.28 25.91 3.18
C VAL A 488 2.38 27.35 3.68
N LYS A 489 1.23 28.01 3.86
CA LYS A 489 1.14 29.38 4.39
C LYS A 489 1.45 29.36 5.88
N VAL A 490 2.68 29.74 6.23
CA VAL A 490 3.15 29.81 7.64
C VAL A 490 3.52 31.23 8.09
N ALA A 491 3.48 32.20 7.17
CA ALA A 491 3.67 33.63 7.42
C ALA A 491 2.70 34.43 6.55
N GLU A 492 2.49 35.71 6.86
CA GLU A 492 1.68 36.58 6.01
C GLU A 492 2.41 36.99 4.73
N ASN A 493 3.74 37.03 4.75
CA ASN A 493 4.57 37.35 3.60
C ASN A 493 6.02 36.88 3.78
N ASP A 494 6.79 36.98 2.70
CA ASP A 494 8.18 36.54 2.58
C ASP A 494 9.12 37.21 3.58
N LYS A 495 8.91 38.53 3.81
CA LYS A 495 9.75 39.29 4.74
C LYS A 495 9.58 38.78 6.16
N GLU A 496 8.35 38.46 6.56
CA GLU A 496 8.08 37.85 7.86
C GLU A 496 8.66 36.43 7.93
N PHE A 497 8.47 35.61 6.89
CA PHE A 497 9.03 34.27 6.83
C PHE A 497 10.56 34.28 7.00
N ASP A 498 11.25 35.10 6.21
CA ASP A 498 12.72 35.19 6.25
C ASP A 498 13.22 35.80 7.56
N ALA A 499 12.51 36.79 8.12
CA ALA A 499 12.86 37.37 9.42
C ALA A 499 12.79 36.34 10.55
N ARG A 500 11.82 35.42 10.51
CA ARG A 500 11.66 34.39 11.54
C ARG A 500 12.52 33.15 11.32
N TRP A 501 12.59 32.66 10.08
CA TRP A 501 13.12 31.33 9.76
C TRP A 501 14.12 31.31 8.60
N GLY A 502 14.49 32.46 8.02
CA GLY A 502 15.41 32.54 6.89
C GLY A 502 16.79 31.93 7.18
N ASN A 503 17.24 32.07 8.43
CA ASN A 503 18.51 31.55 8.93
C ASN A 503 18.43 30.12 9.50
N TRP A 504 17.26 29.48 9.47
CA TRP A 504 17.09 28.11 9.94
C TRP A 504 17.51 27.10 8.87
N TYR A 505 17.96 25.93 9.32
CA TYR A 505 18.31 24.83 8.41
C TYR A 505 17.07 24.31 7.70
N ILE A 506 17.25 23.73 6.52
CA ILE A 506 16.20 22.98 5.83
C ILE A 506 16.41 21.50 6.11
N ALA A 507 15.33 20.81 6.49
CA ALA A 507 15.30 19.37 6.67
C ALA A 507 13.97 18.82 6.15
N TYR A 508 13.86 17.50 6.20
CA TYR A 508 12.70 16.76 5.74
C TYR A 508 12.18 15.83 6.84
N HIS A 509 10.88 15.54 6.79
CA HIS A 509 10.22 14.59 7.67
C HIS A 509 9.34 13.64 6.84
N GLY A 510 9.72 12.37 6.76
CA GLY A 510 8.90 11.34 6.14
C GLY A 510 7.70 11.00 7.03
N THR A 511 6.51 10.91 6.44
CA THR A 511 5.31 10.48 7.15
C THR A 511 4.34 9.77 6.21
N ARG A 512 3.36 9.05 6.77
CA ARG A 512 2.24 8.52 5.99
C ARG A 512 1.30 9.65 5.60
N SER A 513 0.74 9.59 4.40
CA SER A 513 -0.17 10.61 3.89
C SER A 513 -1.38 10.85 4.82
N GLU A 514 -1.90 9.80 5.44
CA GLU A 514 -3.00 9.86 6.41
C GLU A 514 -2.73 10.76 7.64
N TYR A 515 -1.46 11.06 7.94
CA TYR A 515 -1.10 11.95 9.05
C TYR A 515 -0.80 13.40 8.63
N ALA A 516 -0.77 13.69 7.33
CA ALA A 516 -0.34 15.00 6.86
C ALA A 516 -1.26 16.15 7.34
N THR A 517 -2.58 15.96 7.31
CA THR A 517 -3.54 16.96 7.82
C THR A 517 -3.32 17.23 9.32
N ASN A 518 -3.08 16.19 10.12
CA ASN A 518 -2.80 16.36 11.55
C ASN A 518 -1.50 17.13 11.76
N ILE A 519 -0.44 16.82 11.01
CA ILE A 519 0.85 17.52 11.15
C ILE A 519 0.72 19.00 10.78
N LEU A 520 -0.03 19.33 9.74
CA LEU A 520 -0.23 20.72 9.31
C LEU A 520 -1.03 21.55 10.31
N THR A 521 -2.01 20.94 10.98
CA THR A 521 -2.90 21.63 11.92
C THR A 521 -2.34 21.69 13.34
N SER A 522 -1.66 20.62 13.78
CA SER A 522 -1.19 20.49 15.16
C SER A 522 0.32 20.64 15.33
N GLY A 523 1.10 20.54 14.26
CA GLY A 523 2.57 20.45 14.28
C GLY A 523 3.07 19.00 14.30
N LEU A 524 4.39 18.82 14.39
CA LEU A 524 4.97 17.47 14.46
C LEU A 524 4.78 16.88 15.85
N ARG A 525 4.05 15.76 15.93
CA ARG A 525 3.87 15.01 17.18
C ARG A 525 5.17 14.30 17.54
N MET A 526 5.51 14.35 18.83
CA MET A 526 6.69 13.69 19.33
C MET A 526 6.46 12.18 19.52
N SER A 527 7.45 11.40 19.13
CA SER A 527 7.49 9.94 19.34
C SER A 527 8.30 9.60 20.58
N THR A 528 7.80 8.68 21.40
CA THR A 528 8.55 8.07 22.51
C THR A 528 9.27 6.79 22.08
N THR A 529 9.00 6.32 20.86
CA THR A 529 9.62 5.15 20.22
C THR A 529 10.57 5.59 19.10
N GLY A 530 11.62 4.79 18.85
CA GLY A 530 12.60 5.07 17.79
C GLY A 530 13.97 4.47 18.08
N CYS A 531 14.86 4.56 17.09
CA CYS A 531 16.26 4.16 17.22
C CYS A 531 17.05 5.24 17.99
N PHE A 532 18.11 4.81 18.69
CA PHE A 532 19.16 5.63 19.33
C PHE A 532 19.04 6.17 20.76
N TYR A 533 17.98 5.94 21.55
CA TYR A 533 17.96 6.48 22.92
C TYR A 533 17.09 5.67 23.89
N GLU A 534 17.18 6.06 25.17
CA GLU A 534 16.32 5.57 26.25
C GLU A 534 14.85 5.57 25.84
N LYS A 535 14.23 4.40 26.05
CA LYS A 535 12.82 4.16 25.83
C LYS A 535 12.00 5.15 26.66
N GLY A 536 11.08 5.88 26.03
CA GLY A 536 10.16 6.77 26.74
C GLY A 536 10.42 8.28 26.60
N VAL A 537 11.59 8.71 26.12
CA VAL A 537 11.86 10.15 25.93
C VAL A 537 11.15 10.67 24.65
N PRO A 538 10.33 11.74 24.69
CA PRO A 538 9.69 12.27 23.48
C PRO A 538 10.71 12.95 22.54
N ARG A 539 10.58 12.78 21.22
CA ARG A 539 11.43 13.44 20.20
C ARG A 539 10.81 13.47 18.80
N VAL A 540 11.39 14.27 17.91
CA VAL A 540 11.11 14.29 16.47
C VAL A 540 12.39 13.98 15.69
N TYR A 541 12.26 13.14 14.66
CA TYR A 541 13.34 12.79 13.74
C TYR A 541 13.16 13.53 12.42
N LEU A 542 14.23 14.15 11.96
CA LEU A 542 14.32 14.83 10.66
C LEU A 542 15.57 14.33 9.92
N SER A 543 15.67 14.64 8.63
CA SER A 543 16.88 14.38 7.85
C SER A 543 17.15 15.52 6.89
N PRO A 544 18.42 15.87 6.60
CA PRO A 544 18.72 16.77 5.49
C PRO A 544 18.50 16.10 4.12
N SER A 545 18.43 14.77 4.07
CA SER A 545 18.15 14.00 2.86
C SER A 545 16.65 13.72 2.72
N ILE A 546 16.07 14.19 1.62
CA ILE A 546 14.70 13.80 1.25
C ILE A 546 14.64 12.33 0.86
N GLU A 547 15.72 11.77 0.29
CA GLU A 547 15.77 10.38 -0.16
C GLU A 547 15.77 9.40 1.02
N TYR A 548 16.44 9.76 2.13
CA TYR A 548 16.32 9.01 3.38
C TYR A 548 14.89 9.06 3.94
N CYS A 549 14.30 10.27 4.00
CA CYS A 549 12.91 10.46 4.46
C CYS A 549 11.88 9.77 3.55
N ALA A 550 12.22 9.53 2.29
CA ALA A 550 11.37 8.85 1.33
C ALA A 550 11.34 7.33 1.50
N HIS A 551 12.13 6.73 2.39
CA HIS A 551 12.04 5.29 2.61
C HIS A 551 10.61 4.88 3.06
N PRO A 552 10.02 3.77 2.57
CA PRO A 552 8.63 3.39 2.88
C PRO A 552 8.31 3.25 4.38
N ARG A 553 9.33 2.97 5.21
CA ARG A 553 9.21 2.97 6.68
C ARG A 553 8.75 4.33 7.24
N TYR A 554 9.18 5.43 6.62
CA TYR A 554 8.82 6.79 7.02
C TYR A 554 7.73 7.38 6.12
N ALA A 555 7.90 7.29 4.80
CA ALA A 555 7.00 7.85 3.80
C ALA A 555 6.44 6.75 2.90
N LYS A 556 5.43 6.02 3.39
CA LYS A 556 4.82 4.90 2.66
C LYS A 556 4.20 5.39 1.33
N PRO A 557 4.63 4.86 0.17
CA PRO A 557 3.98 5.13 -1.10
C PRO A 557 2.53 4.66 -1.11
N TRP A 558 1.69 5.31 -1.91
CA TRP A 558 0.33 4.85 -2.19
C TRP A 558 -0.02 5.02 -3.67
N ILE A 559 -1.04 4.30 -4.11
CA ILE A 559 -1.49 4.29 -5.50
C ILE A 559 -2.75 5.14 -5.63
N LYS A 560 -2.89 5.83 -6.76
CA LYS A 560 -4.16 6.38 -7.24
C LYS A 560 -4.28 6.18 -8.74
N THR A 561 -5.48 5.83 -9.17
CA THR A 561 -5.87 5.83 -10.59
C THR A 561 -6.34 7.23 -10.95
N ASP A 562 -5.75 7.83 -11.99
CA ASP A 562 -6.18 9.14 -12.50
C ASP A 562 -7.47 9.03 -13.33
N GLU A 563 -8.03 10.17 -13.75
CA GLU A 563 -9.30 10.25 -14.50
C GLU A 563 -9.27 9.47 -15.83
N ASN A 564 -8.08 9.15 -16.36
CA ASN A 564 -7.91 8.38 -17.59
C ASN A 564 -7.67 6.88 -17.31
N GLY A 565 -7.88 6.41 -16.09
CA GLY A 565 -7.61 5.03 -15.71
C GLY A 565 -6.13 4.73 -15.48
N LYS A 566 -5.23 5.71 -15.55
CA LYS A 566 -3.80 5.46 -15.39
C LYS A 566 -3.43 5.38 -13.91
N ILE A 567 -2.84 4.25 -13.52
CA ILE A 567 -2.28 4.03 -12.19
C ILE A 567 -1.04 4.91 -12.00
N ARG A 568 -1.00 5.65 -10.89
CA ARG A 568 0.18 6.44 -10.47
C ARG A 568 0.49 6.20 -9.01
N TRP A 569 1.78 6.24 -8.70
CA TRP A 569 2.30 6.16 -7.36
C TRP A 569 2.59 7.55 -6.81
N PHE A 570 2.25 7.73 -5.54
CA PHE A 570 2.40 8.97 -4.80
C PHE A 570 3.20 8.71 -3.54
N GLN A 571 4.02 9.70 -3.15
CA GLN A 571 4.80 9.65 -1.93
C GLN A 571 4.95 11.06 -1.36
N LEU A 572 4.79 11.20 -0.03
CA LEU A 572 4.74 12.48 0.67
C LEU A 572 5.83 12.59 1.73
N VAL A 573 6.49 13.74 1.76
CA VAL A 573 7.46 14.13 2.79
C VAL A 573 7.21 15.60 3.13
N PHE A 574 7.36 16.01 4.39
CA PHE A 574 7.33 17.43 4.75
C PHE A 574 8.70 18.07 4.56
N GLN A 575 8.71 19.29 4.05
CA GLN A 575 9.87 20.18 4.10
C GLN A 575 9.74 21.13 5.29
N CYS A 576 10.77 21.15 6.12
CA CYS A 576 10.78 21.83 7.41
C CYS A 576 11.90 22.88 7.48
N ARG A 577 11.65 24.00 8.17
CA ARG A 577 12.72 24.82 8.75
C ARG A 577 12.97 24.34 10.16
N VAL A 578 14.24 24.22 10.53
CA VAL A 578 14.67 23.70 11.84
C VAL A 578 15.58 24.71 12.51
N ASN A 579 15.24 25.09 13.74
CA ASN A 579 16.10 25.94 14.55
C ASN A 579 17.43 25.22 14.82
N PRO A 580 18.59 25.77 14.41
CA PRO A 580 19.89 25.14 14.63
C PRO A 580 20.17 24.78 16.10
N ASP A 581 19.72 25.60 17.05
CA ASP A 581 19.97 25.42 18.48
C ASP A 581 19.18 24.24 19.09
N SER A 582 18.13 23.81 18.38
CA SER A 582 17.22 22.75 18.82
C SER A 582 17.69 21.36 18.40
N ILE A 583 18.65 21.26 17.48
CA ILE A 583 19.25 19.99 17.05
C ILE A 583 20.26 19.54 18.11
N LYS A 584 19.91 18.52 18.89
CA LYS A 584 20.81 18.04 19.97
C LYS A 584 21.74 16.93 19.53
N LYS A 585 21.31 16.10 18.59
CA LYS A 585 22.14 15.04 18.02
C LYS A 585 21.94 14.97 16.51
N ILE A 586 23.07 14.77 15.84
CA ILE A 586 23.16 14.31 14.47
C ILE A 586 23.73 12.89 14.56
N GLN A 587 23.08 11.93 13.90
CA GLN A 587 23.42 10.51 13.97
C GLN A 587 23.46 9.89 12.57
N TYR A 588 24.01 8.68 12.54
CA TYR A 588 24.05 7.85 11.36
C TYR A 588 22.67 7.27 11.01
N GLU A 589 22.50 6.83 9.78
CA GLU A 589 21.30 6.16 9.30
C GLU A 589 21.02 4.82 10.03
N THR A 590 19.75 4.42 10.11
CA THR A 590 19.34 3.21 10.87
C THR A 590 18.73 2.12 10.02
N LEU A 591 18.67 2.30 8.70
CA LEU A 591 17.88 1.45 7.84
C LEU A 591 18.72 0.39 7.13
N ILE A 592 19.96 0.69 6.78
CA ILE A 592 20.84 -0.23 6.06
C ILE A 592 21.29 -1.36 6.99
N ASN A 593 21.23 -2.59 6.48
CA ASN A 593 21.77 -3.74 7.18
C ASN A 593 23.28 -3.58 7.42
N ASP A 594 23.76 -3.95 8.61
CA ASP A 594 25.16 -3.76 9.03
C ASP A 594 26.19 -4.28 8.00
N LYS A 595 25.87 -5.35 7.26
CA LYS A 595 26.71 -5.91 6.19
C LYS A 595 27.00 -4.91 5.06
N TYR A 596 26.09 -3.97 4.79
CA TYR A 596 26.14 -3.06 3.64
C TYR A 596 26.44 -1.60 4.00
N LYS A 597 26.54 -1.26 5.29
CA LYS A 597 26.72 0.12 5.77
C LYS A 597 27.91 0.86 5.16
N ASN A 598 28.99 0.14 4.86
CA ASN A 598 30.21 0.72 4.27
C ASN A 598 30.19 0.79 2.73
N SER A 599 29.23 0.12 2.07
CA SER A 599 29.20 0.00 0.61
C SER A 599 28.01 0.71 -0.04
N VAL A 600 26.99 1.07 0.73
CA VAL A 600 25.75 1.67 0.24
C VAL A 600 25.67 3.12 0.66
N THR A 601 25.48 4.01 -0.30
CA THR A 601 25.21 5.43 -0.07
C THR A 601 23.72 5.67 -0.21
N VAL A 602 23.08 6.26 0.82
CA VAL A 602 21.64 6.59 0.79
C VAL A 602 21.37 7.77 -0.13
N ASP A 603 22.15 8.84 0.04
CA ASP A 603 22.04 10.07 -0.72
C ASP A 603 23.44 10.55 -1.06
N PRO A 604 23.79 10.74 -2.34
CA PRO A 604 25.14 11.14 -2.73
C PRO A 604 25.54 12.53 -2.22
N ASN A 605 24.59 13.31 -1.69
CA ASN A 605 24.84 14.67 -1.19
C ASN A 605 25.18 14.74 0.30
N PHE A 606 25.01 13.65 1.06
CA PHE A 606 25.18 13.62 2.51
C PHE A 606 25.93 12.36 2.96
N ASP A 607 26.73 12.48 4.02
CA ASP A 607 27.37 11.31 4.62
C ASP A 607 26.31 10.49 5.39
N ASN A 608 26.35 9.16 5.29
CA ASN A 608 25.43 8.28 6.02
C ASN A 608 25.49 8.49 7.54
N ASN A 609 26.58 9.07 8.07
CA ASN A 609 26.78 9.38 9.48
C ASN A 609 26.08 10.67 9.96
N GLU A 610 25.44 11.43 9.07
CA GLU A 610 24.77 12.70 9.40
C GLU A 610 23.31 12.79 8.94
N LEU A 611 22.69 11.65 8.64
CA LEU A 611 21.35 11.59 8.07
C LEU A 611 20.22 11.75 9.09
N GLU A 612 20.42 11.44 10.37
CA GLU A 612 19.36 11.56 11.38
C GLU A 612 19.57 12.75 12.30
N TRP A 613 18.66 13.73 12.24
CA TRP A 613 18.63 14.90 13.12
C TRP A 613 17.56 14.69 14.18
N ILE A 614 17.97 14.75 15.45
CA ILE A 614 17.10 14.45 16.59
C ILE A 614 16.83 15.74 17.37
N ILE A 615 15.56 16.11 17.42
CA ILE A 615 15.05 17.26 18.17
C ILE A 615 14.31 16.71 19.38
N PRO A 616 14.85 16.89 20.61
CA PRO A 616 14.21 16.38 21.80
C PRO A 616 12.92 17.14 22.10
N GLY A 617 11.98 16.43 22.70
CA GLY A 617 10.78 17.04 23.21
C GLY A 617 11.00 17.82 24.49
N LYS A 618 10.13 18.81 24.71
CA LYS A 618 9.96 19.47 26.01
C LYS A 618 8.90 18.69 26.79
N GLU A 619 9.13 18.48 28.08
CA GLU A 619 8.18 17.79 28.95
C GLU A 619 6.82 18.51 28.94
N GLY A 620 5.72 17.75 28.90
CA GLY A 620 4.35 18.29 28.84
C GLY A 620 3.93 18.88 27.48
N VAL A 621 4.84 19.01 26.53
CA VAL A 621 4.52 19.37 25.14
C VAL A 621 4.25 18.08 24.37
N TYR A 622 3.31 18.09 23.42
CA TYR A 622 3.05 16.94 22.54
C TYR A 622 3.44 17.21 21.09
N TYR A 623 3.46 18.49 20.70
CA TYR A 623 3.70 18.95 19.35
C TYR A 623 4.77 20.03 19.33
N ILE A 624 5.76 19.89 18.46
CA ILE A 624 6.82 20.88 18.30
C ILE A 624 6.33 21.95 17.30
N LYS A 625 6.24 23.20 17.76
CA LYS A 625 5.84 24.36 16.95
C LYS A 625 6.93 25.44 16.85
N ASP A 626 7.72 25.63 17.91
CA ASP A 626 8.68 26.73 17.99
C ASP A 626 10.09 26.36 17.53
N ASP A 627 10.38 25.07 17.38
CA ASP A 627 11.71 24.58 17.02
C ASP A 627 11.76 24.02 15.58
N ILE A 628 10.58 23.69 15.03
CA ILE A 628 10.40 23.13 13.69
C ILE A 628 9.13 23.73 13.09
N ILE A 629 9.20 24.19 11.85
CA ILE A 629 8.02 24.60 11.08
C ILE A 629 7.95 23.88 9.73
N CYS A 630 6.85 23.15 9.50
CA CYS A 630 6.55 22.53 8.22
C CYS A 630 6.02 23.60 7.26
N TYR A 631 6.80 23.94 6.22
CA TYR A 631 6.48 25.04 5.31
C TYR A 631 6.36 24.58 3.83
N GLY A 632 6.43 23.27 3.61
CA GLY A 632 6.20 22.66 2.30
C GLY A 632 5.78 21.21 2.40
N ILE A 633 4.89 20.79 1.50
CA ILE A 633 4.56 19.38 1.26
C ILE A 633 5.31 18.97 0.00
N MET A 634 6.25 18.05 0.15
CA MET A 634 6.98 17.46 -0.96
C MET A 634 6.21 16.24 -1.44
N MET A 635 5.83 16.25 -2.71
CA MET A 635 5.12 15.16 -3.37
C MET A 635 5.96 14.62 -4.52
N ARG A 636 6.20 13.32 -4.51
CA ARG A 636 6.73 12.58 -5.64
C ARG A 636 5.57 11.85 -6.30
N ILE A 637 5.44 11.99 -7.61
CA ILE A 637 4.42 11.31 -8.42
C ILE A 637 5.15 10.58 -9.54
N CYS A 638 4.96 9.27 -9.64
CA CYS A 638 5.63 8.43 -10.61
C CYS A 638 4.69 7.37 -11.21
N ASP A 639 5.00 6.94 -12.43
CA ASP A 639 4.23 5.91 -13.14
C ASP A 639 4.60 4.48 -12.70
N VAL A 640 5.66 4.34 -11.92
CA VAL A 640 6.16 3.07 -11.37
C VAL A 640 6.28 3.18 -9.86
N ASP A 641 6.31 2.04 -9.16
CA ASP A 641 6.56 1.99 -7.72
C ASP A 641 7.89 2.74 -7.41
N PRO A 642 7.90 3.68 -6.44
CA PRO A 642 9.09 4.43 -6.07
C PRO A 642 10.33 3.58 -5.77
N LYS A 643 10.18 2.31 -5.38
CA LYS A 643 11.32 1.40 -5.13
C LYS A 643 12.18 1.15 -6.36
N TYR A 644 11.61 1.30 -7.56
CA TYR A 644 12.33 1.12 -8.82
C TYR A 644 13.03 2.39 -9.31
N LEU A 645 12.87 3.52 -8.61
CA LEU A 645 13.55 4.76 -8.97
C LEU A 645 15.06 4.65 -8.67
N PRO A 646 15.93 5.28 -9.49
CA PRO A 646 17.37 5.27 -9.23
C PRO A 646 17.76 5.76 -7.83
N ALA A 647 17.07 6.79 -7.31
CA ALA A 647 17.30 7.35 -5.98
C ALA A 647 16.88 6.41 -4.83
N SER A 648 16.03 5.41 -5.12
CA SER A 648 15.52 4.44 -4.15
C SER A 648 16.26 3.10 -4.19
N LYS A 649 17.26 2.94 -5.06
CA LYS A 649 18.00 1.66 -5.22
C LYS A 649 18.59 1.14 -3.90
N TRP A 650 18.92 2.02 -2.96
CA TRP A 650 19.48 1.62 -1.68
C TRP A 650 18.48 0.88 -0.78
N TRP A 651 17.17 0.98 -1.04
CA TRP A 651 16.11 0.33 -0.25
C TRP A 651 16.25 -1.20 -0.23
N GLN A 652 16.83 -1.81 -1.26
CA GLN A 652 17.04 -3.27 -1.28
C GLN A 652 18.06 -3.78 -0.23
N TYR A 653 18.82 -2.89 0.39
CA TYR A 653 19.84 -3.22 1.39
C TYR A 653 19.37 -2.96 2.83
N THR A 654 18.12 -2.57 3.03
CA THR A 654 17.58 -2.34 4.36
C THR A 654 17.15 -3.65 5.01
N PHE A 655 16.93 -3.63 6.33
CA PHE A 655 16.23 -4.73 6.98
C PHE A 655 14.86 -4.92 6.30
N ARG A 656 14.53 -6.17 5.92
CA ARG A 656 13.18 -6.50 5.48
C ARG A 656 12.28 -6.34 6.70
N ASP A 657 11.35 -5.39 6.64
CA ASP A 657 10.28 -5.24 7.63
C ASP A 657 9.32 -6.43 7.58
#